data_AF-A0AB34QEX9-F1
#
_entry.id   AF-A0AB34QEX9-F1
#
_cell.length_a   1.000
_cell.length_b   1.000
_cell.length_c   1.000
_cell.angle_alpha   90.00
_cell.angle_beta   90.00
_cell.angle_gamma   90.00
#
_symmetry.space_group_name_H-M   'P 1'
#
loop_
_entity.id
_entity.type
_entity.pdbx_description
1 polymer ?
#
loop_
_entity_poly.entity_id
_entity_poly.type
_entity_poly.pdbx_seq_one_letter_code
_entity_poly.pdbx_strand_id
1 'polypeptide(L)'
;MTTNDTLSAIAAGTAIPTSVPASVAAPACGAPELTDPSDIVPPPRQAIAMHAQTIEEQNVSTWITKEAGNRKIPFEPERLERAIDQIHAEFPQLDVADYKRSVFGFVERKDSVNADDLVDHLIREAEARVDLTTPEWEHFAARLYLRRLYKRASRNRFYDASQKYGSFVGLQESLADRNVYSNDILRRYSKDELIEAGKMIEPERDKLFAYNGLYLLATRYLATDSSRGVFELPQERWLTIALYLMQDEIGTGKGSRERRMQLVGEAYWALSNLYMTVATPTLANAGKVGGQLSSCFIDTVDDSLQGIYDSNTDVARVSKHGGGVGAYLGYVRSSGSAIRGVSNSSGGVVPWIKQLNNTAVSVDQLGQRKGAIAVYLDIFHRDIEAFLDLRLNNGDQRLRAHDVFTSVCIPDLFMEAVERRGDWYLFDPHEVKRIKGWYLQDFFDEKKGDANGSFRRKYEEVVADERITRKTVKAIEIFKRIMVSQLETGNPFMFYRDEVNRKNPNKHEGMVYSSNLCTEILQNMSPTRMMQEIISGNQIVTTKKAGDFVVCNLSSINLGRAITVQADQADLLGADVLERLIPIQVRMLDNVIDLNQLPVPQATITNQKYRAIGLGTFGWHHLLAQKSIHWNAKEAEDYSDELYERINYLTIQASMELAKEKGTYSVFRGSDWHNGEYFRARDYNSPQWLELSAQVAVNGVRNAWMLAVAPNMSTAQIAGSTASIDPIYSAFYYEEKKDFRRPVAAPGLSLETWPYYEKGAYKVDQFASVRQNARRQRHVDQSISFNFYVPSTIRASTLLDLHMTAWREGLKTTYYVRSNDIDISECEWCSS
;
A
#
# COMPACT_ATOMS: atom_id res chain seq x y z
N MET A 1 11.68 20.28 51.01
CA MET A 1 11.66 20.51 52.47
C MET A 1 10.21 20.68 52.86
N THR A 2 9.62 19.58 53.39
CA THR A 2 8.98 19.47 54.72
C THR A 2 7.50 19.89 54.68
N THR A 3 6.48 19.12 55.08
CA THR A 3 6.29 17.84 55.82
C THR A 3 4.76 17.59 55.72
N ASN A 4 4.25 16.36 55.48
CA ASN A 4 3.75 15.38 56.48
C ASN A 4 3.02 16.03 57.68
N ASP A 5 1.92 15.56 58.24
CA ASP A 5 1.12 14.33 58.16
C ASP A 5 -0.04 14.51 59.18
N THR A 6 -0.93 13.51 59.26
CA THR A 6 -1.69 13.09 60.47
C THR A 6 -2.85 13.97 60.98
N LEU A 7 -3.95 13.44 61.54
CA LEU A 7 -4.65 12.14 61.52
C LEU A 7 -5.89 12.31 62.43
N SER A 8 -6.74 11.29 62.43
CA SER A 8 -7.78 10.93 63.39
C SER A 8 -9.15 11.61 63.27
N ALA A 9 -10.28 10.95 63.52
CA ALA A 9 -10.75 9.56 63.44
C ALA A 9 -12.14 9.55 64.10
N ILE A 10 -13.00 8.61 63.71
CA ILE A 10 -13.96 7.81 64.51
C ILE A 10 -15.00 7.25 63.51
N ALA A 11 -15.54 6.03 63.59
CA ALA A 11 -15.06 4.66 63.82
C ALA A 11 -16.33 3.75 63.77
N ALA A 12 -16.09 2.43 63.68
CA ALA A 12 -16.99 1.26 63.76
C ALA A 12 -17.57 0.80 62.41
N GLY A 13 -17.35 -0.42 61.91
CA GLY A 13 -16.97 -1.74 62.48
C GLY A 13 -17.86 -2.77 61.75
N THR A 14 -17.50 -3.99 61.32
CA THR A 14 -16.48 -4.97 61.73
C THR A 14 -16.42 -6.10 60.67
N ALA A 15 -15.36 -6.91 60.71
CA ALA A 15 -14.87 -7.85 59.70
C ALA A 15 -15.33 -9.34 59.83
N ILE A 16 -15.37 -10.04 58.68
CA ILE A 16 -15.01 -11.43 58.23
C ILE A 16 -14.84 -12.57 59.29
N PRO A 17 -15.11 -13.87 59.00
CA PRO A 17 -14.10 -14.77 58.35
C PRO A 17 -14.61 -15.99 57.51
N THR A 18 -13.80 -16.37 56.49
CA THR A 18 -13.37 -17.72 56.01
C THR A 18 -14.27 -18.99 55.90
N SER A 19 -14.04 -19.69 54.76
CA SER A 19 -13.84 -21.16 54.58
C SER A 19 -15.00 -22.14 54.27
N VAL A 20 -14.62 -23.16 53.47
CA VAL A 20 -15.32 -24.30 52.83
C VAL A 20 -16.03 -25.25 53.82
N PRO A 21 -17.05 -26.03 53.39
CA PRO A 21 -16.97 -27.49 53.63
C PRO A 21 -17.56 -28.40 52.52
N ALA A 22 -17.19 -29.68 52.63
CA ALA A 22 -17.61 -30.83 51.83
C ALA A 22 -18.89 -31.53 52.36
N SER A 23 -19.51 -32.34 51.48
CA SER A 23 -20.32 -33.58 51.63
C SER A 23 -21.19 -33.86 52.87
N VAL A 24 -22.40 -34.46 52.67
CA VAL A 24 -22.85 -35.78 53.20
C VAL A 24 -24.32 -36.12 52.82
N ALA A 25 -24.50 -37.32 52.23
CA ALA A 25 -25.52 -38.40 52.30
C ALA A 25 -27.07 -38.23 52.33
N ALA A 26 -27.71 -39.02 51.42
CA ALA A 26 -28.79 -40.04 51.53
C ALA A 26 -30.22 -39.69 52.02
N PRO A 27 -31.24 -40.43 51.51
CA PRO A 27 -31.78 -41.57 52.27
C PRO A 27 -32.11 -42.84 51.44
N ALA A 28 -32.39 -43.94 52.15
CA ALA A 28 -32.59 -45.31 51.66
C ALA A 28 -34.02 -45.85 51.91
N CYS A 29 -34.39 -46.90 51.14
CA CYS A 29 -35.34 -48.03 51.37
C CYS A 29 -35.95 -48.44 50.00
N GLY A 30 -36.05 -49.68 49.50
CA GLY A 30 -35.69 -51.04 49.92
C GLY A 30 -36.52 -52.07 49.12
N ALA A 31 -35.87 -52.84 48.22
CA ALA A 31 -36.09 -54.25 47.73
C ALA A 31 -37.49 -54.77 47.24
N PRO A 32 -37.61 -55.94 46.55
CA PRO A 32 -36.62 -56.81 45.84
C PRO A 32 -36.99 -57.30 44.41
N GLU A 33 -35.96 -57.84 43.74
CA GLU A 33 -35.87 -59.01 42.81
C GLU A 33 -36.79 -59.16 41.57
N LEU A 34 -36.14 -59.23 40.39
CA LEU A 34 -36.16 -60.41 39.49
C LEU A 34 -35.04 -60.29 38.44
N THR A 35 -34.30 -61.38 38.28
CA THR A 35 -33.10 -61.60 37.46
C THR A 35 -33.42 -62.01 36.02
N ASP A 36 -32.65 -61.53 35.04
CA ASP A 36 -32.44 -62.20 33.74
C ASP A 36 -30.95 -62.06 33.31
N PRO A 37 -30.27 -63.11 32.83
CA PRO A 37 -28.81 -63.19 32.81
C PRO A 37 -28.24 -63.04 31.40
N SER A 38 -27.47 -61.97 31.16
CA SER A 38 -26.57 -61.93 29.99
C SER A 38 -25.35 -61.01 30.14
N ASP A 39 -24.83 -60.80 31.34
CA ASP A 39 -23.53 -60.11 31.52
C ASP A 39 -22.72 -60.78 32.65
N ILE A 40 -21.89 -61.75 32.27
CA ILE A 40 -20.81 -62.24 33.13
C ILE A 40 -19.52 -61.62 32.62
N VAL A 41 -19.06 -60.61 33.36
CA VAL A 41 -17.69 -60.09 33.34
C VAL A 41 -16.80 -61.05 34.14
N PRO A 42 -15.77 -61.69 33.54
CA PRO A 42 -14.74 -62.40 34.29
C PRO A 42 -13.68 -61.42 34.86
N PRO A 43 -12.99 -61.80 35.96
CA PRO A 43 -12.04 -60.96 36.68
C PRO A 43 -10.75 -60.68 35.88
N PRO A 44 -9.95 -59.67 36.28
CA PRO A 44 -8.79 -59.22 35.50
C PRO A 44 -7.75 -60.33 35.40
N ARG A 45 -7.51 -60.83 34.18
CA ARG A 45 -6.32 -61.63 33.89
C ARG A 45 -5.11 -60.71 33.96
N GLN A 46 -4.15 -61.10 34.80
CA GLN A 46 -2.78 -60.61 34.76
C GLN A 46 -2.31 -60.50 33.31
N ALA A 47 -1.82 -59.31 32.93
CA ALA A 47 -1.25 -59.08 31.62
C ALA A 47 0.02 -59.93 31.47
N ILE A 48 -0.14 -61.12 30.88
CA ILE A 48 0.95 -61.84 30.25
C ILE A 48 1.35 -60.99 29.06
N ALA A 49 2.59 -60.52 29.08
CA ALA A 49 3.24 -59.91 27.94
C ALA A 49 3.15 -60.85 26.74
N MET A 50 2.31 -60.51 25.76
CA MET A 50 2.38 -61.05 24.42
C MET A 50 2.75 -59.92 23.48
N HIS A 51 4.05 -59.87 23.17
CA HIS A 51 4.53 -59.32 21.92
C HIS A 51 3.79 -60.01 20.77
N ALA A 52 2.83 -59.29 20.19
CA ALA A 52 2.49 -59.41 18.80
C ALA A 52 2.79 -58.05 18.15
N GLN A 53 4.07 -57.68 18.12
CA GLN A 53 4.54 -56.78 17.09
C GLN A 53 4.32 -57.50 15.77
N THR A 54 3.41 -56.98 14.97
CA THR A 54 3.25 -57.33 13.56
C THR A 54 4.62 -57.30 12.89
N ILE A 55 4.94 -58.40 12.19
CA ILE A 55 6.23 -58.66 11.52
C ILE A 55 6.61 -57.58 10.48
N GLU A 56 5.74 -56.62 10.17
CA GLU A 56 6.00 -55.48 9.28
C GLU A 56 6.70 -54.27 9.95
N GLU A 57 6.75 -54.17 11.29
CA GLU A 57 7.37 -53.01 11.96
C GLU A 57 8.92 -53.06 12.02
N GLN A 58 9.54 -54.20 11.70
CA GLN A 58 10.98 -54.43 11.92
C GLN A 58 11.92 -53.90 10.82
N ASN A 59 11.40 -53.35 9.71
CA ASN A 59 12.22 -52.85 8.59
C ASN A 59 11.98 -51.38 8.22
N VAL A 60 11.25 -50.60 9.03
CA VAL A 60 10.98 -49.19 8.75
C VAL A 60 11.96 -48.29 9.52
N SER A 61 12.93 -47.69 8.81
CA SER A 61 13.94 -46.81 9.41
C SER A 61 13.39 -45.46 9.88
N THR A 62 12.40 -44.91 9.17
CA THR A 62 11.79 -43.61 9.48
C THR A 62 10.29 -43.59 9.19
N TRP A 63 9.51 -42.96 10.07
CA TRP A 63 8.07 -42.78 9.91
C TRP A 63 7.69 -41.35 9.49
N ILE A 64 6.81 -41.20 8.50
CA ILE A 64 6.19 -39.90 8.17
C ILE A 64 4.86 -39.76 8.92
N THR A 65 4.78 -38.76 9.78
CA THR A 65 3.56 -38.41 10.52
C THR A 65 2.74 -37.35 9.75
N LYS A 66 1.42 -37.53 9.74
CA LYS A 66 0.43 -36.62 9.14
C LYS A 66 -0.66 -36.33 10.17
N GLU A 67 -1.44 -35.27 9.94
CA GLU A 67 -2.63 -34.94 10.75
C GLU A 67 -2.30 -34.81 12.25
N ALA A 68 -1.30 -33.98 12.57
CA ALA A 68 -0.82 -33.78 13.95
C ALA A 68 -0.37 -35.07 14.68
N GLY A 69 0.02 -36.10 13.93
CA GLY A 69 0.52 -37.37 14.47
C GLY A 69 -0.47 -38.53 14.38
N ASN A 70 -1.73 -38.28 13.99
CA ASN A 70 -2.79 -39.29 13.96
C ASN A 70 -2.61 -40.34 12.87
N ARG A 71 -1.85 -40.04 11.81
CA ARG A 71 -1.57 -40.98 10.73
C ARG A 71 -0.07 -41.14 10.55
N LYS A 72 0.43 -42.38 10.66
CA LYS A 72 1.81 -42.77 10.39
C LYS A 72 1.89 -43.59 9.12
N ILE A 73 2.86 -43.28 8.27
CA ILE A 73 3.11 -43.99 7.02
C ILE A 73 4.62 -44.24 6.95
N PRO A 74 5.08 -45.43 6.53
CA PRO A 74 6.51 -45.68 6.35
C PRO A 74 7.10 -44.68 5.33
N PHE A 75 8.33 -44.25 5.58
CA PHE A 75 9.05 -43.44 4.59
C PHE A 75 9.42 -44.29 3.37
N GLU A 76 9.00 -43.83 2.19
CA GLU A 76 9.32 -44.45 0.90
C GLU A 76 10.25 -43.50 0.12
N PRO A 77 11.57 -43.78 0.04
CA PRO A 77 12.53 -42.90 -0.64
C PRO A 77 12.13 -42.58 -2.10
N GLU A 78 11.67 -43.59 -2.85
CA GLU A 78 11.23 -43.45 -4.24
C GLU A 78 10.06 -42.47 -4.41
N ARG A 79 9.22 -42.31 -3.39
CA ARG A 79 8.09 -41.37 -3.44
C ARG A 79 8.58 -39.94 -3.31
N LEU A 80 9.55 -39.70 -2.43
CA LEU A 80 10.16 -38.38 -2.27
C LEU A 80 10.99 -38.02 -3.50
N GLU A 81 11.76 -38.98 -4.01
CA GLU A 81 12.54 -38.81 -5.24
C GLU A 81 11.65 -38.42 -6.43
N ARG A 82 10.60 -39.20 -6.71
CA ARG A 82 9.64 -38.86 -7.78
C ARG A 82 9.00 -37.49 -7.59
N ALA A 83 8.71 -37.08 -6.35
CA ALA A 83 8.14 -35.77 -6.10
C ALA A 83 9.12 -34.64 -6.42
N ILE A 84 10.40 -34.80 -6.10
CA ILE A 84 11.48 -33.87 -6.45
C ILE A 84 11.69 -33.85 -7.96
N ASP A 85 11.80 -35.02 -8.60
CA ASP A 85 12.09 -35.15 -10.04
C ASP A 85 11.00 -34.56 -10.92
N GLN A 86 9.74 -34.70 -10.51
CA GLN A 86 8.63 -34.05 -11.22
C GLN A 86 8.72 -32.52 -11.22
N ILE A 87 9.27 -31.92 -10.17
CA ILE A 87 9.48 -30.46 -10.12
C ILE A 87 10.75 -30.11 -10.90
N HIS A 88 11.82 -30.88 -10.72
CA HIS A 88 13.09 -30.70 -11.42
C HIS A 88 12.96 -30.79 -12.94
N ALA A 89 12.00 -31.57 -13.45
CA ALA A 89 11.69 -31.60 -14.88
C ALA A 89 11.33 -30.22 -15.47
N GLU A 90 10.84 -29.26 -14.66
CA GLU A 90 10.61 -27.86 -15.08
C GLU A 90 11.89 -27.01 -15.04
N PHE A 91 12.97 -27.49 -14.40
CA PHE A 91 14.23 -26.78 -14.16
C PHE A 91 15.46 -27.67 -14.46
N PRO A 92 15.63 -28.15 -15.72
CA PRO A 92 16.69 -29.10 -16.07
C PRO A 92 18.10 -28.55 -15.87
N GLN A 93 18.27 -27.23 -15.77
CA GLN A 93 19.55 -26.57 -15.53
C GLN A 93 20.04 -26.65 -14.07
N LEU A 94 19.16 -26.97 -13.11
CA LEU A 94 19.53 -27.05 -11.70
C LEU A 94 20.18 -28.40 -11.38
N ASP A 95 21.32 -28.37 -10.68
CA ASP A 95 21.90 -29.59 -10.11
C ASP A 95 21.23 -29.94 -8.78
N VAL A 96 20.39 -30.97 -8.82
CA VAL A 96 19.64 -31.43 -7.64
C VAL A 96 20.34 -32.55 -6.86
N ALA A 97 21.53 -33.00 -7.26
CA ALA A 97 22.20 -34.12 -6.58
C ALA A 97 22.48 -33.79 -5.11
N ASP A 98 23.07 -32.62 -4.83
CA ASP A 98 23.35 -32.15 -3.48
C ASP A 98 22.10 -31.81 -2.69
N TYR A 99 21.08 -31.29 -3.38
CA TYR A 99 19.76 -31.03 -2.81
C TYR A 99 19.11 -32.33 -2.32
N LYS A 100 19.04 -33.35 -3.18
CA LYS A 100 18.54 -34.69 -2.83
C LYS A 100 19.30 -35.26 -1.65
N ARG A 101 20.64 -35.29 -1.69
CA ARG A 101 21.47 -35.81 -0.59
C ARG A 101 21.17 -35.15 0.75
N SER A 102 21.03 -33.82 0.78
CA SER A 102 20.70 -33.07 2.00
C SER A 102 19.34 -33.48 2.57
N VAL A 103 18.32 -33.52 1.70
CA VAL A 103 16.93 -33.83 2.06
C VAL A 103 16.78 -35.27 2.52
N PHE A 104 17.31 -36.25 1.79
CA PHE A 104 17.26 -37.67 2.20
C PHE A 104 17.95 -37.86 3.55
N GLY A 105 19.13 -37.27 3.73
CA GLY A 105 19.84 -37.31 5.01
C GLY A 105 19.05 -36.69 6.17
N PHE A 106 18.24 -35.64 5.95
CA PHE A 106 17.40 -35.07 7.00
C PHE A 106 16.30 -36.04 7.46
N VAL A 107 15.73 -36.80 6.54
CA VAL A 107 14.68 -37.78 6.85
C VAL A 107 15.28 -39.00 7.55
N GLU A 108 16.33 -39.59 6.98
CA GLU A 108 16.96 -40.83 7.45
C GLU A 108 17.61 -40.70 8.84
N ARG A 109 17.98 -39.48 9.25
CA ARG A 109 18.54 -39.22 10.59
C ARG A 109 17.50 -39.18 11.72
N LYS A 110 16.21 -39.32 11.42
CA LYS A 110 15.12 -39.19 12.39
C LYS A 110 14.24 -40.43 12.39
N ASP A 111 13.79 -40.83 13.58
CA ASP A 111 12.83 -41.94 13.71
C ASP A 111 11.44 -41.56 13.17
N SER A 112 11.08 -40.27 13.29
CA SER A 112 9.84 -39.75 12.70
C SER A 112 9.97 -38.30 12.25
N VAL A 113 9.28 -37.96 11.16
CA VAL A 113 9.24 -36.62 10.57
C VAL A 113 7.81 -36.23 10.25
N ASN A 114 7.39 -35.03 10.64
CA ASN A 114 6.10 -34.48 10.25
C ASN A 114 6.11 -34.10 8.76
N ALA A 115 5.03 -34.42 8.04
CA ALA A 115 4.94 -34.14 6.61
C ALA A 115 4.97 -32.63 6.28
N ASP A 116 4.45 -31.76 7.14
CA ASP A 116 4.55 -30.32 6.96
C ASP A 116 5.99 -29.84 7.18
N ASP A 117 6.68 -30.35 8.21
CA ASP A 117 8.10 -30.05 8.49
C ASP A 117 9.02 -30.53 7.36
N LEU A 118 8.73 -31.69 6.75
CA LEU A 118 9.46 -32.19 5.59
C LEU A 118 9.36 -31.20 4.41
N VAL A 119 8.16 -30.68 4.13
CA VAL A 119 7.99 -29.70 3.06
C VAL A 119 8.66 -28.37 3.43
N ASP A 120 8.70 -27.97 4.70
CA ASP A 120 9.43 -26.78 5.13
C ASP A 120 10.93 -26.95 4.92
N HIS A 121 11.46 -28.15 5.20
CA HIS A 121 12.85 -28.47 4.93
C HIS A 121 13.16 -28.46 3.43
N LEU A 122 12.31 -29.08 2.59
CA LEU A 122 12.45 -29.04 1.12
C LEU A 122 12.54 -27.61 0.59
N ILE A 123 11.69 -26.71 1.09
CA ILE A 123 11.67 -25.31 0.67
C ILE A 123 12.92 -24.59 1.16
N ARG A 124 13.30 -24.73 2.44
CA ARG A 124 14.50 -24.08 3.00
C ARG A 124 15.78 -24.51 2.29
N GLU A 125 15.90 -25.79 1.95
CA GLU A 125 17.05 -26.30 1.20
C GLU A 125 17.10 -25.74 -0.23
N ALA A 126 15.95 -25.48 -0.86
CA ALA A 126 15.90 -24.83 -2.16
C ALA A 126 16.28 -23.35 -2.04
N GLU A 127 15.70 -22.63 -1.07
CA GLU A 127 16.04 -21.22 -0.80
C GLU A 127 17.54 -21.06 -0.51
N ALA A 128 18.15 -21.92 0.30
CA ALA A 128 19.58 -21.84 0.65
C ALA A 128 20.53 -21.99 -0.57
N ARG A 129 20.03 -22.45 -1.71
CA ARG A 129 20.78 -22.63 -2.95
C ARG A 129 20.54 -21.51 -3.98
N VAL A 130 19.66 -20.57 -3.70
CA VAL A 130 19.45 -19.40 -4.56
C VAL A 130 20.70 -18.52 -4.49
N ASP A 131 21.31 -18.29 -5.65
CA ASP A 131 22.45 -17.39 -5.81
C ASP A 131 22.38 -16.64 -7.15
N LEU A 132 23.47 -15.97 -7.51
CA LEU A 132 23.56 -15.18 -8.75
C LEU A 132 23.55 -16.05 -10.02
N THR A 133 24.01 -17.30 -9.95
CA THR A 133 24.14 -18.17 -11.13
C THR A 133 22.96 -19.13 -11.27
N THR A 134 22.20 -19.35 -10.20
CA THR A 134 21.05 -20.26 -10.16
C THR A 134 19.83 -19.66 -9.44
N PRO A 135 19.32 -18.49 -9.85
CA PRO A 135 18.14 -17.87 -9.23
C PRO A 135 16.85 -18.70 -9.39
N GLU A 136 16.80 -19.67 -10.30
CA GLU A 136 15.63 -20.51 -10.58
C GLU A 136 15.26 -21.42 -9.41
N TRP A 137 16.16 -21.62 -8.45
CA TRP A 137 15.84 -22.24 -7.16
C TRP A 137 14.69 -21.53 -6.43
N GLU A 138 14.49 -20.23 -6.65
CA GLU A 138 13.35 -19.49 -6.09
C GLU A 138 12.02 -19.97 -6.69
N HIS A 139 12.00 -20.29 -7.98
CA HIS A 139 10.82 -20.83 -8.65
C HIS A 139 10.61 -22.30 -8.30
N PHE A 140 11.69 -23.07 -8.13
CA PHE A 140 11.63 -24.44 -7.61
C PHE A 140 10.99 -24.48 -6.21
N ALA A 141 11.40 -23.58 -5.30
CA ALA A 141 10.79 -23.41 -3.99
C ALA A 141 9.30 -23.02 -4.09
N ALA A 142 8.94 -22.17 -5.06
CA ALA A 142 7.55 -21.80 -5.32
C ALA A 142 6.70 -23.02 -5.72
N ARG A 143 7.21 -23.94 -6.55
CA ARG A 143 6.49 -25.17 -6.94
C ARG A 143 6.22 -26.09 -5.75
N LEU A 144 7.21 -26.24 -4.85
CA LEU A 144 7.05 -26.99 -3.60
C LEU A 144 5.95 -26.39 -2.73
N TYR A 145 5.98 -25.07 -2.55
CA TYR A 145 4.99 -24.36 -1.75
C TYR A 145 3.59 -24.39 -2.37
N LEU A 146 3.49 -24.28 -3.70
CA LEU A 146 2.23 -24.38 -4.42
C LEU A 146 1.56 -25.76 -4.25
N ARG A 147 2.33 -26.85 -4.36
CA ARG A 147 1.83 -28.21 -4.07
C ARG A 147 1.29 -28.33 -2.64
N ARG A 148 1.93 -27.68 -1.67
CA ARG A 148 1.43 -27.60 -0.29
C ARG A 148 0.11 -26.84 -0.22
N LEU A 149 -0.03 -25.70 -0.90
CA LEU A 149 -1.27 -24.92 -0.91
C LEU A 149 -2.43 -25.74 -1.48
N TYR A 150 -2.25 -26.38 -2.64
CA TYR A 150 -3.27 -27.25 -3.24
C TYR A 150 -3.70 -28.39 -2.31
N LYS A 151 -2.74 -29.02 -1.63
CA LYS A 151 -3.04 -30.09 -0.67
C LYS A 151 -3.79 -29.59 0.57
N ARG A 152 -3.47 -28.39 1.07
CA ARG A 152 -4.17 -27.80 2.22
C ARG A 152 -5.59 -27.36 1.85
N ALA A 153 -5.75 -26.68 0.72
CA ALA A 153 -7.05 -26.26 0.20
C ALA A 153 -7.97 -27.46 -0.08
N SER A 154 -7.46 -28.48 -0.77
CA SER A 154 -8.21 -29.73 -1.05
C SER A 154 -8.66 -30.47 0.21
N ARG A 155 -7.82 -30.53 1.24
CA ARG A 155 -8.21 -31.11 2.54
C ARG A 155 -9.31 -30.29 3.22
N ASN A 156 -9.17 -28.97 3.21
CA ASN A 156 -10.11 -28.06 3.87
C ASN A 156 -11.46 -27.95 3.14
N ARG A 157 -11.49 -28.25 1.84
CA ARG A 157 -12.67 -28.16 0.97
C ARG A 157 -13.16 -29.51 0.41
N PHE A 158 -12.57 -30.61 0.88
CA PHE A 158 -12.96 -31.99 0.56
C PHE A 158 -13.00 -32.33 -0.95
N TYR A 159 -11.94 -31.98 -1.69
CA TYR A 159 -11.78 -32.39 -3.10
C TYR A 159 -10.41 -33.07 -3.33
N ASP A 160 -10.19 -33.64 -4.52
CA ASP A 160 -8.92 -34.29 -4.85
C ASP A 160 -7.83 -33.25 -5.19
N ALA A 161 -6.68 -33.31 -4.54
CA ALA A 161 -5.58 -32.37 -4.76
C ALA A 161 -5.06 -32.33 -6.21
N SER A 162 -5.25 -33.41 -6.99
CA SER A 162 -4.88 -33.48 -8.41
C SER A 162 -5.71 -32.54 -9.29
N GLN A 163 -6.91 -32.17 -8.86
CA GLN A 163 -7.73 -31.15 -9.54
C GLN A 163 -7.14 -29.75 -9.41
N LYS A 164 -6.21 -29.54 -8.46
CA LYS A 164 -5.65 -28.24 -8.01
C LYS A 164 -6.73 -27.33 -7.41
N TYR A 165 -7.73 -26.97 -8.20
CA TYR A 165 -8.87 -26.11 -7.86
C TYR A 165 -10.16 -26.93 -7.77
N GLY A 166 -10.89 -26.76 -6.67
CA GLY A 166 -12.21 -27.38 -6.47
C GLY A 166 -13.35 -26.50 -6.98
N SER A 167 -14.58 -26.77 -6.51
CA SER A 167 -15.75 -25.94 -6.83
C SER A 167 -15.56 -24.50 -6.34
N PHE A 168 -15.59 -23.54 -7.27
CA PHE A 168 -15.54 -22.11 -6.93
C PHE A 168 -16.81 -21.63 -6.22
N VAL A 169 -17.98 -22.13 -6.64
CA VAL A 169 -19.25 -21.87 -5.93
C VAL A 169 -19.16 -22.36 -4.47
N GLY A 170 -18.65 -23.58 -4.28
CA GLY A 170 -18.50 -24.15 -2.94
C GLY A 170 -17.51 -23.37 -2.07
N LEU A 171 -16.48 -22.74 -2.67
CA LEU A 171 -15.61 -21.82 -1.95
C LEU A 171 -16.37 -20.57 -1.49
N GLN A 172 -17.11 -19.92 -2.40
CA GLN A 172 -17.85 -18.70 -2.11
C GLN A 172 -18.89 -18.94 -1.01
N GLU A 173 -19.69 -20.01 -1.14
CA GLU A 173 -20.68 -20.42 -0.13
C GLU A 173 -20.00 -20.74 1.21
N SER A 174 -18.95 -21.59 1.21
CA SER A 174 -18.27 -22.00 2.44
C SER A 174 -17.61 -20.84 3.19
N LEU A 175 -17.02 -19.86 2.49
CA LEU A 175 -16.38 -18.71 3.13
C LEU A 175 -17.40 -17.64 3.53
N ALA A 176 -18.54 -17.53 2.84
CA ALA A 176 -19.65 -16.69 3.26
C ALA A 176 -20.30 -17.21 4.56
N ASP A 177 -20.54 -18.53 4.66
CA ASP A 177 -21.09 -19.17 5.87
C ASP A 177 -20.19 -18.98 7.10
N ARG A 178 -18.88 -18.84 6.88
CA ARG A 178 -17.87 -18.58 7.91
C ARG A 178 -17.69 -17.09 8.22
N ASN A 179 -18.48 -16.21 7.58
CA ASN A 179 -18.37 -14.76 7.68
C ASN A 179 -16.98 -14.21 7.32
N VAL A 180 -16.30 -14.87 6.37
CA VAL A 180 -15.02 -14.42 5.80
C VAL A 180 -15.25 -13.65 4.51
N TYR A 181 -16.07 -14.20 3.60
CA TYR A 181 -16.55 -13.48 2.42
C TYR A 181 -17.84 -12.74 2.69
N SER A 182 -17.99 -11.57 2.04
CA SER A 182 -19.26 -10.86 2.06
C SER A 182 -20.28 -11.60 1.18
N ASN A 183 -21.57 -11.40 1.47
CA ASN A 183 -22.64 -11.98 0.66
C ASN A 183 -22.87 -11.24 -0.67
N ASP A 184 -22.04 -10.25 -1.01
CA ASP A 184 -22.29 -9.37 -2.15
C ASP A 184 -22.20 -10.13 -3.47
N ILE A 185 -21.15 -10.94 -3.67
CA ILE A 185 -20.98 -11.77 -4.87
C ILE A 185 -22.15 -12.75 -5.01
N LEU A 186 -22.51 -13.46 -3.92
CA LEU A 186 -23.62 -14.43 -3.92
C LEU A 186 -24.99 -13.77 -4.19
N ARG A 187 -25.15 -12.47 -3.88
CA ARG A 187 -26.38 -11.71 -4.18
C ARG A 187 -26.40 -11.17 -5.61
N ARG A 188 -25.25 -10.83 -6.19
CA ARG A 188 -25.16 -10.17 -7.51
C ARG A 188 -25.00 -11.14 -8.68
N TYR A 189 -24.48 -12.34 -8.41
CA TYR A 189 -24.24 -13.38 -9.41
C TYR A 189 -25.05 -14.63 -9.10
N SER A 190 -25.69 -15.19 -10.13
CA SER A 190 -26.35 -16.48 -10.07
C SER A 190 -25.34 -17.62 -9.92
N LYS A 191 -25.81 -18.77 -9.44
CA LYS A 191 -24.99 -19.98 -9.33
C LYS A 191 -24.36 -20.38 -10.67
N ASP A 192 -25.10 -20.24 -11.78
CA ASP A 192 -24.59 -20.55 -13.12
C ASP A 192 -23.47 -19.60 -13.54
N GLU A 193 -23.56 -18.32 -13.21
CA GLU A 193 -22.48 -17.34 -13.45
C GLU A 193 -21.22 -17.67 -12.66
N LEU A 194 -21.36 -18.14 -11.42
CA LEU A 194 -20.22 -18.53 -10.60
C LEU A 194 -19.58 -19.85 -11.06
N ILE A 195 -20.39 -20.77 -11.62
CA ILE A 195 -19.87 -21.96 -12.31
C ILE A 195 -19.09 -21.55 -13.57
N GLU A 196 -19.63 -20.62 -14.36
CA GLU A 196 -18.98 -20.05 -15.53
C GLU A 196 -17.67 -19.34 -15.16
N ALA A 197 -17.68 -18.50 -14.13
CA ALA A 197 -16.50 -17.83 -13.59
C ALA A 197 -15.44 -18.85 -13.15
N GLY A 198 -15.84 -19.92 -12.45
CA GLY A 198 -14.92 -20.97 -12.02
C GLY A 198 -14.22 -21.69 -13.17
N LYS A 199 -14.81 -21.72 -14.38
CA LYS A 199 -14.17 -22.27 -15.59
C LYS A 199 -13.11 -21.33 -16.19
N MET A 200 -13.09 -20.05 -15.81
CA MET A 200 -12.06 -19.10 -16.25
C MET A 200 -10.71 -19.35 -15.55
N ILE A 201 -10.69 -20.07 -14.42
CA ILE A 201 -9.48 -20.32 -13.65
C ILE A 201 -8.45 -21.10 -14.49
N GLU A 202 -7.25 -20.55 -14.60
CA GLU A 202 -6.11 -21.17 -15.27
C GLU A 202 -5.01 -21.54 -14.25
N PRO A 203 -4.96 -22.80 -13.78
CA PRO A 203 -4.01 -23.22 -12.73
C PRO A 203 -2.53 -23.09 -13.12
N GLU A 204 -2.21 -23.09 -14.41
CA GLU A 204 -0.84 -22.92 -14.88
C GLU A 204 -0.31 -21.51 -14.59
N ARG A 205 -1.18 -20.50 -14.42
CA ARG A 205 -0.77 -19.14 -14.03
C ARG A 205 -0.21 -19.07 -12.60
N ASP A 206 -0.44 -20.07 -11.75
CA ASP A 206 0.24 -20.14 -10.45
C ASP A 206 1.74 -20.37 -10.56
N LYS A 207 2.21 -20.85 -11.72
CA LYS A 207 3.64 -21.06 -11.98
C LYS A 207 4.40 -19.75 -12.20
N LEU A 208 3.69 -18.65 -12.37
CA LEU A 208 4.24 -17.31 -12.57
C LEU A 208 4.85 -16.71 -11.30
N PHE A 209 4.48 -17.23 -10.12
CA PHE A 209 4.99 -16.71 -8.87
C PHE A 209 6.38 -17.24 -8.54
N ALA A 210 7.26 -16.33 -8.15
CA ALA A 210 8.43 -16.64 -7.33
C ALA A 210 8.00 -16.98 -5.89
N TYR A 211 8.84 -17.72 -5.15
CA TYR A 211 8.47 -18.22 -3.83
C TYR A 211 8.11 -17.10 -2.86
N ASN A 212 8.91 -16.04 -2.81
CA ASN A 212 8.68 -14.92 -1.90
C ASN A 212 7.33 -14.23 -2.15
N GLY A 213 6.99 -13.99 -3.42
CA GLY A 213 5.70 -13.42 -3.83
C GLY A 213 4.51 -14.34 -3.50
N LEU A 214 4.63 -15.64 -3.78
CA LEU A 214 3.58 -16.61 -3.47
C LEU A 214 3.37 -16.76 -1.96
N TYR A 215 4.44 -16.81 -1.18
CA TYR A 215 4.40 -16.88 0.27
C TYR A 215 3.71 -15.65 0.86
N LEU A 216 4.07 -14.46 0.37
CA LEU A 216 3.45 -13.20 0.80
C LEU A 216 1.95 -13.17 0.46
N LEU A 217 1.57 -13.54 -0.77
CA LEU A 217 0.16 -13.64 -1.18
C LEU A 217 -0.60 -14.61 -0.27
N ALA A 218 -0.07 -15.81 -0.07
CA ALA A 218 -0.72 -16.88 0.70
C ALA A 218 -0.90 -16.56 2.18
N THR A 219 0.07 -15.88 2.79
CA THR A 219 0.06 -15.65 4.24
C THR A 219 -0.67 -14.36 4.64
N ARG A 220 -0.70 -13.35 3.78
CA ARG A 220 -1.31 -12.04 4.09
C ARG A 220 -2.62 -11.76 3.37
N TYR A 221 -2.83 -12.30 2.17
CA TYR A 221 -3.91 -11.83 1.29
C TYR A 221 -4.95 -12.89 0.95
N LEU A 222 -4.61 -14.19 0.96
CA LEU A 222 -5.61 -15.23 0.75
C LEU A 222 -6.61 -15.31 1.91
N ALA A 223 -7.85 -15.62 1.59
CA ALA A 223 -8.93 -15.84 2.54
C ALA A 223 -8.67 -17.12 3.34
N THR A 224 -8.60 -16.94 4.66
CA THR A 224 -8.42 -18.03 5.62
C THR A 224 -9.53 -17.97 6.66
N ASP A 225 -9.78 -19.08 7.34
CA ASP A 225 -10.69 -19.09 8.48
C ASP A 225 -10.02 -18.57 9.76
N SER A 226 -10.75 -18.56 10.88
CA SER A 226 -10.23 -18.12 12.18
C SER A 226 -9.02 -18.94 12.68
N SER A 227 -8.83 -20.16 12.18
CA SER A 227 -7.69 -21.03 12.48
C SER A 227 -6.51 -20.84 11.51
N ARG A 228 -6.62 -19.87 10.58
CA ARG A 228 -5.69 -19.65 9.46
C ARG A 228 -5.58 -20.85 8.51
N GLY A 229 -6.65 -21.63 8.38
CA GLY A 229 -6.76 -22.68 7.37
C GLY A 229 -6.77 -22.09 5.96
N VAL A 230 -6.04 -22.70 5.02
CA VAL A 230 -5.99 -22.28 3.61
C VAL A 230 -7.25 -22.77 2.89
N PHE A 231 -8.09 -21.86 2.40
CA PHE A 231 -9.31 -22.17 1.63
C PHE A 231 -9.23 -21.62 0.21
N GLU A 232 -8.94 -20.33 0.09
CA GLU A 232 -8.74 -19.65 -1.19
C GLU A 232 -7.33 -19.92 -1.71
N LEU A 233 -7.22 -20.11 -3.02
CA LEU A 233 -5.96 -20.24 -3.77
C LEU A 233 -5.70 -19.00 -4.65
N PRO A 234 -4.48 -18.80 -5.18
CA PRO A 234 -4.12 -17.56 -5.88
C PRO A 234 -5.06 -17.18 -7.05
N GLN A 235 -5.43 -18.12 -7.93
CA GLN A 235 -6.34 -17.80 -9.04
C GLN A 235 -7.75 -17.44 -8.56
N GLU A 236 -8.22 -18.06 -7.47
CA GLU A 236 -9.53 -17.76 -6.87
C GLU A 236 -9.54 -16.37 -6.24
N ARG A 237 -8.40 -15.92 -5.68
CA ARG A 237 -8.24 -14.54 -5.20
C ARG A 237 -8.43 -13.53 -6.32
N TRP A 238 -7.74 -13.73 -7.45
CA TRP A 238 -7.87 -12.85 -8.61
C TRP A 238 -9.28 -12.82 -9.17
N LEU A 239 -9.92 -14.00 -9.30
CA LEU A 239 -11.29 -14.10 -9.79
C LEU A 239 -12.30 -13.45 -8.83
N THR A 240 -12.12 -13.62 -7.52
CA THR A 240 -12.97 -13.00 -6.49
C THR A 240 -12.88 -11.48 -6.55
N ILE A 241 -11.67 -10.93 -6.72
CA ILE A 241 -11.48 -9.48 -6.91
C ILE A 241 -12.19 -9.00 -8.18
N ALA A 242 -12.01 -9.71 -9.30
CA ALA A 242 -12.66 -9.36 -10.57
C ALA A 242 -14.19 -9.35 -10.46
N LEU A 243 -14.78 -10.41 -9.89
CA LEU A 243 -16.23 -10.50 -9.65
C LEU A 243 -16.73 -9.38 -8.75
N TYR A 244 -16.02 -9.10 -7.65
CA TYR A 244 -16.42 -8.06 -6.71
C TYR A 244 -16.38 -6.67 -7.34
N LEU A 245 -15.31 -6.33 -8.08
CA LEU A 245 -15.17 -5.01 -8.70
C LEU A 245 -16.10 -4.80 -9.89
N MET A 246 -16.59 -5.87 -10.53
CA MET A 246 -17.51 -5.78 -11.68
C MET A 246 -18.97 -6.06 -11.30
N GLN A 247 -19.29 -6.26 -10.01
CA GLN A 247 -20.63 -6.73 -9.58
C GLN A 247 -21.78 -5.77 -9.94
N ASP A 248 -21.49 -4.48 -10.03
CA ASP A 248 -22.42 -3.40 -10.39
C ASP A 248 -22.38 -3.03 -11.88
N GLU A 249 -21.55 -3.70 -12.70
CA GLU A 249 -21.56 -3.52 -14.14
C GLU A 249 -22.86 -4.11 -14.71
N ILE A 250 -23.78 -3.23 -15.08
CA ILE A 250 -25.08 -3.59 -15.66
C ILE A 250 -25.22 -2.82 -16.98
N GLY A 251 -25.34 -3.53 -18.09
CA GLY A 251 -25.65 -2.93 -19.39
C GLY A 251 -27.12 -2.53 -19.49
N THR A 252 -27.45 -1.61 -20.40
CA THR A 252 -28.84 -1.29 -20.74
C THR A 252 -29.40 -2.40 -21.65
N GLY A 253 -30.21 -3.31 -21.10
CA GLY A 253 -30.99 -4.31 -21.87
C GLY A 253 -30.67 -5.78 -21.60
N LYS A 254 -31.14 -6.67 -22.49
CA LYS A 254 -31.13 -8.14 -22.32
C LYS A 254 -29.73 -8.80 -22.27
N GLY A 255 -28.66 -8.08 -22.62
CA GLY A 255 -27.26 -8.57 -22.64
C GLY A 255 -26.41 -8.12 -21.44
N SER A 256 -27.03 -7.52 -20.41
CA SER A 256 -26.30 -6.97 -19.26
C SER A 256 -25.41 -7.99 -18.53
N ARG A 257 -25.91 -9.22 -18.35
CA ARG A 257 -25.16 -10.30 -17.70
C ARG A 257 -23.92 -10.67 -18.49
N GLU A 258 -24.07 -10.86 -19.80
CA GLU A 258 -22.98 -11.27 -20.69
C GLU A 258 -21.86 -10.23 -20.67
N ARG A 259 -22.21 -8.95 -20.78
CA ARG A 259 -21.24 -7.85 -20.69
C ARG A 259 -20.49 -7.85 -19.36
N ARG A 260 -21.19 -8.03 -18.24
CA ARG A 260 -20.56 -8.13 -16.91
C ARG A 260 -19.58 -9.28 -16.84
N MET A 261 -19.96 -10.48 -17.29
CA MET A 261 -19.10 -11.66 -17.28
C MET A 261 -17.90 -11.51 -18.21
N GLN A 262 -18.05 -10.84 -19.36
CA GLN A 262 -16.92 -10.46 -20.22
C GLN A 262 -15.93 -9.54 -19.48
N LEU A 263 -16.42 -8.50 -18.79
CA LEU A 263 -15.58 -7.59 -18.01
C LEU A 263 -14.89 -8.31 -16.84
N VAL A 264 -15.57 -9.27 -16.19
CA VAL A 264 -14.96 -10.15 -15.18
C VAL A 264 -13.81 -10.95 -15.80
N GLY A 265 -14.02 -11.52 -16.99
CA GLY A 265 -12.98 -12.25 -17.73
C GLY A 265 -11.77 -11.37 -18.06
N GLU A 266 -11.98 -10.14 -18.53
CA GLU A 266 -10.92 -9.17 -18.82
C GLU A 266 -10.15 -8.76 -17.55
N ALA A 267 -10.86 -8.51 -16.44
CA ALA A 267 -10.22 -8.17 -15.17
C ALA A 267 -9.43 -9.36 -14.59
N TYR A 268 -9.97 -10.57 -14.69
CA TYR A 268 -9.27 -11.79 -14.31
C TYR A 268 -8.04 -12.01 -15.20
N TRP A 269 -8.13 -11.82 -16.51
CA TRP A 269 -7.00 -11.90 -17.44
C TRP A 269 -5.87 -10.94 -17.03
N ALA A 270 -6.19 -9.69 -16.72
CA ALA A 270 -5.21 -8.68 -16.30
C ALA A 270 -4.48 -9.08 -14.99
N LEU A 271 -5.25 -9.51 -13.98
CA LEU A 271 -4.74 -9.87 -12.66
C LEU A 271 -3.96 -11.19 -12.66
N SER A 272 -4.53 -12.24 -13.27
CA SER A 272 -3.94 -13.58 -13.23
C SER A 272 -2.67 -13.71 -14.08
N ASN A 273 -2.53 -12.90 -15.13
CA ASN A 273 -1.27 -12.78 -15.87
C ASN A 273 -0.24 -11.88 -15.18
N LEU A 274 -0.57 -11.28 -14.03
CA LEU A 274 0.29 -10.34 -13.30
C LEU A 274 0.75 -9.15 -14.17
N TYR A 275 -0.06 -8.74 -15.16
CA TYR A 275 0.19 -7.53 -15.96
C TYR A 275 -0.06 -6.26 -15.16
N MET A 276 -0.89 -6.35 -14.14
CA MET A 276 -1.13 -5.28 -13.18
C MET A 276 -1.43 -5.86 -11.79
N THR A 277 -1.37 -5.02 -10.77
CA THR A 277 -1.85 -5.32 -9.43
C THR A 277 -2.80 -4.24 -8.93
N VAL A 278 -3.80 -4.63 -8.16
CA VAL A 278 -4.62 -3.69 -7.37
C VAL A 278 -3.88 -3.29 -6.10
N ALA A 279 -4.28 -2.17 -5.48
CA ALA A 279 -3.73 -1.73 -4.21
C ALA A 279 -3.87 -2.80 -3.10
N THR A 280 -2.94 -2.80 -2.14
CA THR A 280 -2.95 -3.69 -0.96
C THR A 280 -4.32 -3.83 -0.29
N PRO A 281 -5.09 -2.77 -0.01
CA PRO A 281 -6.41 -2.91 0.62
C PRO A 281 -7.45 -3.53 -0.30
N THR A 282 -7.43 -3.23 -1.61
CA THR A 282 -8.30 -3.91 -2.58
C THR A 282 -7.95 -5.40 -2.67
N LEU A 283 -6.65 -5.73 -2.75
CA LEU A 283 -6.16 -7.11 -2.76
C LEU A 283 -6.61 -7.86 -1.50
N ALA A 284 -6.49 -7.24 -0.32
CA ALA A 284 -6.84 -7.83 0.95
C ALA A 284 -8.36 -7.98 1.15
N ASN A 285 -9.17 -6.99 0.76
CA ASN A 285 -10.54 -6.83 1.25
C ASN A 285 -11.63 -7.06 0.20
N ALA A 286 -11.37 -6.96 -1.12
CA ALA A 286 -12.43 -7.12 -2.12
C ALA A 286 -13.11 -8.49 -2.02
N GLY A 287 -14.43 -8.53 -1.84
CA GLY A 287 -15.20 -9.76 -1.61
C GLY A 287 -15.12 -10.35 -0.19
N LYS A 288 -14.33 -9.75 0.72
CA LYS A 288 -14.28 -10.14 2.14
C LYS A 288 -15.21 -9.28 3.00
N VAL A 289 -15.58 -9.78 4.18
CA VAL A 289 -16.37 -9.01 5.15
C VAL A 289 -15.51 -7.94 5.80
N GLY A 290 -15.98 -6.69 5.70
CA GLY A 290 -15.32 -5.56 6.35
C GLY A 290 -14.00 -5.17 5.67
N GLY A 291 -13.66 -3.89 5.80
CA GLY A 291 -12.45 -3.33 5.19
C GLY A 291 -12.78 -2.42 4.01
N GLN A 292 -11.90 -1.43 3.84
CA GLN A 292 -11.96 -0.46 2.76
C GLN A 292 -11.03 -0.87 1.61
N LEU A 293 -11.29 -0.35 0.42
CA LEU A 293 -10.54 -0.69 -0.81
C LEU A 293 -9.41 0.31 -1.12
N SER A 294 -9.46 1.51 -0.54
CA SER A 294 -8.49 2.59 -0.75
C SER A 294 -7.41 2.59 0.33
N SER A 295 -6.22 3.14 0.07
CA SER A 295 -5.08 3.05 1.02
C SER A 295 -4.77 4.36 1.74
N CYS A 296 -4.99 5.50 1.08
CA CYS A 296 -4.41 6.77 1.52
C CYS A 296 -5.44 7.89 1.46
N PHE A 297 -5.31 8.83 2.38
CA PHE A 297 -6.20 9.97 2.54
C PHE A 297 -5.42 11.26 2.75
N ILE A 298 -6.03 12.40 2.45
CA ILE A 298 -5.44 13.71 2.76
C ILE A 298 -6.47 14.60 3.44
N ASP A 299 -6.08 15.16 4.59
CA ASP A 299 -6.88 16.06 5.39
C ASP A 299 -6.29 17.48 5.41
N THR A 300 -7.19 18.47 5.44
CA THR A 300 -6.87 19.89 5.56
C THR A 300 -7.35 20.39 6.91
N VAL A 301 -6.42 20.66 7.82
CA VAL A 301 -6.76 21.05 9.19
C VAL A 301 -7.09 22.55 9.24
N ASP A 302 -8.28 22.87 9.74
CA ASP A 302 -8.74 24.26 9.94
C ASP A 302 -8.11 24.89 11.21
N ASP A 303 -7.96 26.21 11.23
CA ASP A 303 -7.43 26.95 12.40
C ASP A 303 -8.50 27.19 13.48
N SER A 304 -9.10 26.11 13.97
CA SER A 304 -10.06 26.14 15.06
C SER A 304 -9.89 24.92 15.96
N LEU A 305 -10.15 25.07 17.27
CA LEU A 305 -10.04 23.95 18.21
C LEU A 305 -10.91 22.77 17.78
N GLN A 306 -12.16 23.04 17.39
CA GLN A 306 -13.07 22.02 16.92
C GLN A 306 -12.57 21.37 15.63
N GLY A 307 -12.12 22.16 14.64
CA GLY A 307 -11.57 21.63 13.39
C GLY A 307 -10.37 20.72 13.61
N ILE A 308 -9.45 21.10 14.49
CA ILE A 308 -8.27 20.29 14.84
C ILE A 308 -8.67 18.95 15.46
N TYR A 309 -9.61 18.94 16.41
CA TYR A 309 -10.07 17.69 17.04
C TYR A 309 -10.94 16.82 16.12
N ASP A 310 -11.74 17.44 15.26
CA ASP A 310 -12.50 16.76 14.22
C ASP A 310 -11.55 16.04 13.24
N SER A 311 -10.55 16.77 12.73
CA SER A 311 -9.48 16.21 11.89
C SER A 311 -8.77 15.04 12.57
N ASN A 312 -8.37 15.18 13.84
CA ASN A 312 -7.74 14.07 14.58
C ASN A 312 -8.68 12.85 14.72
N THR A 313 -9.98 13.08 14.89
CA THR A 313 -11.00 12.01 14.94
C THR A 313 -11.12 11.31 13.59
N ASP A 314 -11.12 12.05 12.49
CA ASP A 314 -11.21 11.50 11.15
C ASP A 314 -9.93 10.72 10.79
N VAL A 315 -8.76 11.24 11.13
CA VAL A 315 -7.46 10.54 11.01
C VAL A 315 -7.47 9.22 11.80
N ALA A 316 -8.02 9.21 13.02
CA ALA A 316 -8.14 8.00 13.83
C ALA A 316 -9.07 6.97 13.16
N ARG A 317 -10.22 7.39 12.62
CA ARG A 317 -11.17 6.50 11.93
C ARG A 317 -10.59 5.88 10.67
N VAL A 318 -9.82 6.66 9.92
CA VAL A 318 -9.08 6.19 8.73
C VAL A 318 -7.98 5.21 9.12
N SER A 319 -7.14 5.57 10.11
CA SER A 319 -6.04 4.72 10.59
C SER A 319 -6.53 3.38 11.13
N LYS A 320 -7.70 3.35 11.79
CA LYS A 320 -8.34 2.12 12.30
C LYS A 320 -8.58 1.07 11.20
N HIS A 321 -8.86 1.52 9.98
CA HIS A 321 -9.06 0.63 8.81
C HIS A 321 -7.81 0.53 7.94
N GLY A 322 -6.67 0.92 8.50
CA GLY A 322 -5.35 0.83 7.92
C GLY A 322 -5.02 1.83 6.83
N GLY A 323 -5.74 2.96 6.77
CA GLY A 323 -5.41 4.04 5.85
C GLY A 323 -4.23 4.89 6.35
N GLY A 324 -3.32 5.24 5.44
CA GLY A 324 -2.29 6.26 5.66
C GLY A 324 -2.85 7.67 5.45
N VAL A 325 -2.35 8.67 6.17
CA VAL A 325 -2.89 10.05 6.12
C VAL A 325 -1.82 11.08 5.83
N GLY A 326 -2.05 11.96 4.85
CA GLY A 326 -1.39 13.26 4.75
C GLY A 326 -2.22 14.31 5.49
N ALA A 327 -1.63 15.07 6.40
CA ALA A 327 -2.32 16.11 7.17
C ALA A 327 -1.66 17.47 6.90
N TYR A 328 -2.39 18.38 6.27
CA TYR A 328 -1.92 19.75 6.03
C TYR A 328 -2.28 20.67 7.19
N LEU A 329 -1.27 21.28 7.81
CA LEU A 329 -1.40 22.14 8.99
C LEU A 329 -1.11 23.62 8.69
N GLY A 330 -0.93 24.02 7.43
CA GLY A 330 -0.53 25.39 7.08
C GLY A 330 -1.52 26.50 7.47
N TYR A 331 -2.78 26.17 7.76
CA TYR A 331 -3.75 27.12 8.31
C TYR A 331 -3.59 27.38 9.81
N VAL A 332 -3.12 26.39 10.57
CA VAL A 332 -3.03 26.44 12.03
C VAL A 332 -2.06 27.54 12.44
N ARG A 333 -2.50 28.43 13.33
CA ARG A 333 -1.71 29.58 13.78
C ARG A 333 -0.41 29.19 14.47
N SER A 334 0.60 30.05 14.36
CA SER A 334 1.93 29.78 14.91
C SER A 334 2.02 29.92 16.43
N SER A 335 3.15 29.51 16.99
CA SER A 335 3.50 29.78 18.39
C SER A 335 3.54 31.29 18.65
N GLY A 336 3.05 31.70 19.82
CA GLY A 336 2.92 33.09 20.20
C GLY A 336 1.76 33.85 19.56
N SER A 337 0.99 33.23 18.67
CA SER A 337 -0.21 33.86 18.07
C SER A 337 -1.28 34.16 19.11
N ALA A 338 -2.16 35.13 18.79
CA ALA A 338 -3.22 35.56 19.68
C ALA A 338 -4.38 34.55 19.75
N ILE A 339 -4.92 34.32 20.94
CA ILE A 339 -6.14 33.52 21.17
C ILE A 339 -7.16 34.40 21.86
N ARG A 340 -8.35 34.54 21.27
CA ARG A 340 -9.43 35.42 21.79
C ARG A 340 -8.95 36.84 22.13
N GLY A 341 -8.03 37.37 21.33
CA GLY A 341 -7.45 38.71 21.52
C GLY A 341 -6.25 38.79 22.46
N VAL A 342 -5.88 37.70 23.15
CA VAL A 342 -4.71 37.65 24.03
C VAL A 342 -3.49 37.18 23.24
N SER A 343 -2.51 38.06 23.03
CA SER A 343 -1.24 37.76 22.36
C SER A 343 -0.39 36.74 23.14
N ASN A 344 0.60 36.11 22.50
CA ASN A 344 1.52 35.14 23.10
C ASN A 344 0.83 33.95 23.79
N SER A 345 -0.32 33.51 23.28
CA SER A 345 -1.14 32.47 23.92
C SER A 345 -1.11 31.13 23.18
N SER A 346 -0.90 31.12 21.85
CA SER A 346 -0.82 29.88 21.08
C SER A 346 0.47 29.10 21.34
N GLY A 347 0.37 27.78 21.51
CA GLY A 347 1.51 26.86 21.53
C GLY A 347 2.04 26.47 20.15
N GLY A 348 1.40 26.95 19.07
CA GLY A 348 1.79 26.66 17.68
C GLY A 348 1.38 25.29 17.19
N VAL A 349 1.99 24.85 16.09
CA VAL A 349 1.64 23.58 15.43
C VAL A 349 2.16 22.34 16.17
N VAL A 350 3.27 22.45 16.90
CA VAL A 350 3.96 21.30 17.51
C VAL A 350 3.08 20.49 18.48
N PRO A 351 2.33 21.09 19.42
CA PRO A 351 1.43 20.34 20.30
C PRO A 351 0.34 19.57 19.55
N TRP A 352 -0.19 20.14 18.47
CA TRP A 352 -1.22 19.49 17.63
C TRP A 352 -0.64 18.34 16.81
N ILE A 353 0.58 18.50 16.30
CA ILE A 353 1.31 17.41 15.64
C ILE A 353 1.56 16.25 16.61
N LYS A 354 1.87 16.57 17.88
CA LYS A 354 2.05 15.55 18.91
C LYS A 354 0.75 14.79 19.22
N GLN A 355 -0.41 15.42 19.06
CA GLN A 355 -1.69 14.72 19.12
C GLN A 355 -1.82 13.70 17.98
N LEU A 356 -1.51 14.09 16.75
CA LEU A 356 -1.47 13.17 15.61
C LEU A 356 -0.46 12.04 15.82
N ASN A 357 0.71 12.32 16.40
CA ASN A 357 1.70 11.31 16.78
C ASN A 357 1.10 10.28 17.73
N ASN A 358 0.44 10.73 18.80
CA ASN A 358 -0.18 9.82 19.75
C ASN A 358 -1.33 9.02 19.12
N THR A 359 -2.09 9.63 18.20
CA THR A 359 -3.12 8.92 17.41
C THR A 359 -2.50 7.83 16.53
N ALA A 360 -1.40 8.11 15.84
CA ALA A 360 -0.70 7.14 15.00
C ALA A 360 -0.22 5.90 15.80
N VAL A 361 0.23 6.13 17.03
CA VAL A 361 0.65 5.06 17.95
C VAL A 361 -0.55 4.32 18.55
N SER A 362 -1.60 5.04 18.94
CA SER A 362 -2.74 4.46 19.68
C SER A 362 -3.70 3.69 18.78
N VAL A 363 -3.81 4.07 17.51
CA VAL A 363 -4.69 3.43 16.53
C VAL A 363 -3.84 2.55 15.62
N ASP A 364 -3.15 1.60 16.23
CA ASP A 364 -2.48 0.53 15.50
C ASP A 364 -3.50 -0.51 15.01
N GLN A 365 -3.19 -1.16 13.89
CA GLN A 365 -4.06 -2.16 13.25
C GLN A 365 -4.00 -3.47 14.04
N LEU A 366 -4.52 -3.50 15.27
CA LEU A 366 -4.51 -4.67 16.15
C LEU A 366 -3.07 -5.21 16.35
N GLY A 367 -2.10 -4.33 16.49
CA GLY A 367 -0.68 -4.66 16.62
C GLY A 367 0.02 -5.18 15.35
N GLN A 368 -0.63 -5.23 14.19
CA GLN A 368 0.02 -5.68 12.93
C GLN A 368 0.76 -4.56 12.19
N ARG A 369 0.27 -3.32 12.27
CA ARG A 369 0.89 -2.14 11.66
C ARG A 369 0.56 -0.88 12.44
N LYS A 370 1.56 -0.05 12.70
CA LYS A 370 1.38 1.27 13.31
C LYS A 370 0.73 2.24 12.31
N GLY A 371 -0.08 3.18 12.79
CA GLY A 371 -0.65 4.24 11.95
C GLY A 371 0.47 5.10 11.35
N ALA A 372 0.33 5.50 10.08
CA ALA A 372 1.34 6.28 9.37
C ALA A 372 0.74 7.61 8.90
N ILE A 373 1.28 8.71 9.42
CA ILE A 373 0.81 10.08 9.15
C ILE A 373 1.98 10.92 8.65
N ALA A 374 1.83 11.59 7.51
CA ALA A 374 2.73 12.63 7.04
C ALA A 374 2.11 14.01 7.28
N VAL A 375 2.80 14.87 8.02
CA VAL A 375 2.37 16.24 8.30
C VAL A 375 3.05 17.19 7.31
N TYR A 376 2.26 18.07 6.71
CA TYR A 376 2.72 19.08 5.76
C TYR A 376 2.63 20.49 6.34
N LEU A 377 3.70 21.26 6.19
CA LEU A 377 3.77 22.64 6.63
C LEU A 377 4.45 23.54 5.59
N ASP A 378 3.96 24.76 5.44
CA ASP A 378 4.54 25.75 4.54
C ASP A 378 5.91 26.24 5.00
N ILE A 379 6.85 26.39 4.07
CA ILE A 379 8.22 26.83 4.35
C ILE A 379 8.32 28.28 4.88
N PHE A 380 7.26 29.08 4.71
CA PHE A 380 7.13 30.44 5.23
C PHE A 380 6.35 30.50 6.56
N HIS A 381 5.98 29.36 7.14
CA HIS A 381 5.31 29.30 8.43
C HIS A 381 6.28 29.64 9.57
N ARG A 382 5.86 30.44 10.56
CA ARG A 382 6.73 30.87 11.68
C ARG A 382 7.31 29.72 12.51
N ASP A 383 6.60 28.61 12.63
CA ASP A 383 7.05 27.43 13.38
C ASP A 383 7.91 26.45 12.54
N ILE A 384 8.32 26.81 11.32
CA ILE A 384 9.02 25.89 10.40
C ILE A 384 10.31 25.29 10.98
N GLU A 385 11.10 26.06 11.73
CA GLU A 385 12.34 25.53 12.32
C GLU A 385 12.05 24.47 13.39
N ALA A 386 11.07 24.71 14.26
CA ALA A 386 10.66 23.74 15.27
C ALA A 386 10.03 22.49 14.63
N PHE A 387 9.34 22.66 13.51
CA PHE A 387 8.78 21.57 12.70
C PHE A 387 9.86 20.67 12.10
N LEU A 388 10.92 21.25 11.53
CA LEU A 388 12.05 20.49 10.94
C LEU A 388 12.83 19.67 12.00
N ASP A 389 12.81 20.13 13.25
CA ASP A 389 13.50 19.50 14.36
C ASP A 389 12.66 18.39 15.05
N LEU A 390 11.40 18.13 14.61
CA LEU A 390 10.44 17.25 15.30
C LEU A 390 10.89 15.81 15.49
N ARG A 391 11.60 15.26 14.50
CA ARG A 391 12.05 13.86 14.49
C ARG A 391 13.49 13.67 14.96
N LEU A 392 14.23 14.76 15.21
CA LEU A 392 15.62 14.67 15.64
C LEU A 392 15.71 13.95 16.98
N ASN A 393 16.69 13.07 17.13
CA ASN A 393 16.85 12.22 18.31
C ASN A 393 17.24 13.02 19.58
N ASN A 394 17.81 14.21 19.41
CA ASN A 394 18.28 15.05 20.51
C ASN A 394 17.33 16.24 20.73
N GLY A 395 17.18 16.66 22.00
CA GLY A 395 16.44 17.87 22.40
C GLY A 395 15.29 17.62 23.38
N ASP A 396 14.45 18.63 23.62
CA ASP A 396 13.29 18.52 24.53
C ASP A 396 12.22 17.60 23.94
N GLN A 397 11.96 16.47 24.61
CA GLN A 397 10.96 15.47 24.22
C GLN A 397 9.54 16.06 24.10
N ARG A 398 9.24 17.18 24.78
CA ARG A 398 7.96 17.88 24.63
C ARG A 398 7.76 18.42 23.22
N LEU A 399 8.85 18.75 22.52
CA LEU A 399 8.88 19.29 21.17
C LEU A 399 9.26 18.24 20.11
N ARG A 400 9.04 16.95 20.41
CA ARG A 400 9.33 15.83 19.49
C ARG A 400 8.09 15.01 19.16
N ALA A 401 8.08 14.48 17.94
CA ALA A 401 7.06 13.60 17.38
C ALA A 401 7.73 12.60 16.41
N HIS A 402 8.16 11.45 16.91
CA HIS A 402 8.95 10.47 16.16
C HIS A 402 8.11 9.53 15.28
N ASP A 403 6.82 9.37 15.57
CA ASP A 403 5.92 8.42 14.88
C ASP A 403 5.13 9.07 13.73
N VAL A 404 5.41 10.35 13.41
CA VAL A 404 4.87 11.05 12.22
C VAL A 404 5.98 11.41 11.26
N PHE A 405 5.69 11.40 9.96
CA PHE A 405 6.60 11.91 8.94
C PHE A 405 6.38 13.41 8.75
N THR A 406 7.43 14.12 8.34
CA THR A 406 7.36 15.56 8.04
C THR A 406 7.47 15.80 6.54
N SER A 407 6.83 16.86 6.05
CA SER A 407 6.98 17.35 4.69
C SER A 407 6.82 18.86 4.62
N VAL A 408 7.53 19.48 3.69
CA VAL A 408 7.56 20.94 3.51
C VAL A 408 6.94 21.33 2.17
N CYS A 409 6.03 22.30 2.21
CA CYS A 409 5.42 22.91 1.03
C CYS A 409 6.24 24.12 0.59
N ILE A 410 6.77 24.07 -0.62
CA ILE A 410 7.81 24.98 -1.12
C ILE A 410 7.32 25.71 -2.38
N PRO A 411 7.18 27.05 -2.35
CA PRO A 411 7.00 27.86 -3.54
C PRO A 411 8.33 28.07 -4.29
N ASP A 412 8.28 28.36 -5.59
CA ASP A 412 9.46 28.59 -6.44
C ASP A 412 10.33 29.72 -5.87
N LEU A 413 9.69 30.77 -5.34
CA LEU A 413 10.37 31.92 -4.73
C LEU A 413 11.33 31.54 -3.60
N PHE A 414 11.04 30.48 -2.83
CA PHE A 414 11.96 30.00 -1.80
C PHE A 414 13.19 29.35 -2.41
N MET A 415 13.02 28.52 -3.46
CA MET A 415 14.13 27.87 -4.15
C MET A 415 15.05 28.91 -4.83
N GLU A 416 14.46 29.93 -5.46
CA GLU A 416 15.18 31.10 -5.99
C GLU A 416 15.95 31.84 -4.88
N ALA A 417 15.34 31.99 -3.69
CA ALA A 417 15.99 32.60 -2.53
C ALA A 417 17.16 31.77 -1.98
N VAL A 418 17.07 30.44 -2.00
CA VAL A 418 18.18 29.54 -1.62
C VAL A 418 19.33 29.69 -2.60
N GLU A 419 19.05 29.66 -3.91
CA GLU A 419 20.05 29.79 -4.97
C GLU A 419 20.84 31.10 -4.87
N ARG A 420 20.14 32.22 -4.67
CA ARG A 420 20.76 33.55 -4.52
C ARG A 420 21.29 33.85 -3.11
N ARG A 421 21.18 32.90 -2.17
CA ARG A 421 21.53 33.08 -0.74
C ARG A 421 20.84 34.28 -0.08
N GLY A 422 19.58 34.50 -0.44
CA GLY A 422 18.75 35.63 0.01
C GLY A 422 18.14 35.45 1.40
N ASP A 423 17.45 36.50 1.84
CA ASP A 423 16.62 36.48 3.04
C ASP A 423 15.27 35.80 2.76
N TRP A 424 14.71 35.22 3.81
CA TRP A 424 13.40 34.60 3.87
C TRP A 424 12.66 35.06 5.13
N TYR A 425 11.35 35.24 5.02
CA TYR A 425 10.52 35.84 6.05
C TYR A 425 9.42 34.87 6.45
N LEU A 426 9.27 34.67 7.76
CA LEU A 426 8.33 33.73 8.33
C LEU A 426 7.17 34.44 9.02
N PHE A 427 5.95 33.95 8.81
CA PHE A 427 4.71 34.60 9.21
C PHE A 427 3.78 33.66 9.99
N ASP A 428 2.89 34.26 10.78
CA ASP A 428 1.74 33.57 11.37
C ASP A 428 0.56 33.63 10.39
N PRO A 429 0.03 32.49 9.89
CA PRO A 429 -1.07 32.48 8.92
C PRO A 429 -2.33 33.16 9.48
N HIS A 430 -2.58 33.07 10.79
CA HIS A 430 -3.73 33.72 11.41
C HIS A 430 -3.61 35.25 11.43
N GLU A 431 -2.42 35.78 11.72
CA GLU A 431 -2.16 37.21 11.66
C GLU A 431 -2.32 37.77 10.23
N VAL A 432 -1.77 37.07 9.23
CA VAL A 432 -1.92 37.44 7.82
C VAL A 432 -3.40 37.49 7.44
N LYS A 433 -4.18 36.43 7.75
CA LYS A 433 -5.62 36.40 7.47
C LYS A 433 -6.38 37.55 8.14
N ARG A 434 -6.08 37.84 9.41
CA ARG A 434 -6.76 38.89 10.17
C ARG A 434 -6.53 40.28 9.57
N ILE A 435 -5.31 40.56 9.09
CA ILE A 435 -4.94 41.89 8.57
C ILE A 435 -5.28 42.05 7.09
N LYS A 436 -5.05 41.01 6.29
CA LYS A 436 -5.18 41.05 4.83
C LYS A 436 -6.53 40.51 4.31
N GLY A 437 -7.21 39.69 5.09
CA GLY A 437 -8.49 39.04 4.72
C GLY A 437 -8.34 37.75 3.92
N TRP A 438 -7.12 37.32 3.62
CA TRP A 438 -6.79 36.11 2.85
C TRP A 438 -5.58 35.41 3.45
N TYR A 439 -5.38 34.13 3.14
CA TYR A 439 -4.21 33.38 3.56
C TYR A 439 -3.14 33.36 2.48
N LEU A 440 -1.88 33.50 2.87
CA LEU A 440 -0.75 33.50 1.91
C LEU A 440 -0.63 32.15 1.18
N GLN A 441 -0.91 31.04 1.88
CA GLN A 441 -0.91 29.70 1.30
C GLN A 441 -2.00 29.44 0.24
N ASP A 442 -2.98 30.33 0.08
CA ASP A 442 -4.01 30.22 -0.97
C ASP A 442 -3.50 30.69 -2.35
N PHE A 443 -2.21 31.06 -2.46
CA PHE A 443 -1.59 31.55 -3.69
C PHE A 443 -0.41 30.67 -4.12
N PHE A 444 -0.16 30.67 -5.43
CA PHE A 444 1.01 30.08 -6.09
C PHE A 444 1.40 30.96 -7.29
N ASP A 445 2.61 30.79 -7.81
CA ASP A 445 3.01 31.48 -9.04
C ASP A 445 2.53 30.71 -10.28
N GLU A 446 1.61 31.33 -11.04
CA GLU A 446 0.91 30.70 -12.17
C GLU A 446 1.81 30.39 -13.36
N LYS A 447 2.97 31.06 -13.45
CA LYS A 447 3.99 30.85 -14.49
C LYS A 447 5.37 30.83 -13.86
N LYS A 448 6.19 29.88 -14.29
CA LYS A 448 7.57 29.73 -13.81
C LYS A 448 8.38 30.98 -14.19
N GLY A 449 9.02 31.61 -13.20
CA GLY A 449 9.85 32.80 -13.39
C GLY A 449 9.10 34.10 -13.71
N ASP A 450 7.76 34.12 -13.59
CA ASP A 450 6.99 35.36 -13.82
C ASP A 450 7.10 36.31 -12.62
N ALA A 451 7.65 37.50 -12.86
CA ALA A 451 7.78 38.55 -11.84
C ALA A 451 6.43 39.02 -11.27
N ASN A 452 5.31 38.77 -11.97
CA ASN A 452 3.96 39.14 -11.55
C ASN A 452 3.16 37.98 -10.93
N GLY A 453 3.79 36.85 -10.64
CA GLY A 453 3.15 35.70 -10.00
C GLY A 453 2.37 36.09 -8.73
N SER A 454 1.20 35.49 -8.53
CA SER A 454 0.32 35.90 -7.43
C SER A 454 0.93 35.65 -6.06
N PHE A 455 1.61 34.52 -5.85
CA PHE A 455 2.26 34.22 -4.58
C PHE A 455 3.35 35.24 -4.26
N ARG A 456 4.28 35.51 -5.18
CA ARG A 456 5.39 36.45 -4.92
C ARG A 456 4.91 37.86 -4.62
N ARG A 457 3.92 38.38 -5.35
CA ARG A 457 3.33 39.71 -5.09
C ARG A 457 2.69 39.76 -3.71
N LYS A 458 1.93 38.72 -3.34
CA LYS A 458 1.29 38.63 -2.03
C LYS A 458 2.31 38.48 -0.91
N TYR A 459 3.36 37.69 -1.12
CA TYR A 459 4.46 37.54 -0.19
C TYR A 459 5.16 38.87 0.07
N GLU A 460 5.51 39.62 -0.98
CA GLU A 460 6.10 40.96 -0.85
C GLU A 460 5.15 41.95 -0.15
N GLU A 461 3.85 41.87 -0.43
CA GLU A 461 2.82 42.68 0.25
C GLU A 461 2.72 42.40 1.75
N VAL A 462 2.94 41.14 2.17
CA VAL A 462 3.02 40.76 3.59
C VAL A 462 4.34 41.20 4.19
N VAL A 463 5.45 41.02 3.46
CA VAL A 463 6.79 41.46 3.90
C VAL A 463 6.78 42.97 4.15
N ALA A 464 6.19 43.78 3.27
CA ALA A 464 6.20 45.23 3.38
C ALA A 464 5.24 45.80 4.46
N ASP A 465 4.30 45.01 4.96
CA ASP A 465 3.28 45.48 5.91
C ASP A 465 3.78 45.42 7.36
N GLU A 466 4.14 46.57 7.93
CA GLU A 466 4.67 46.67 9.30
C GLU A 466 3.69 46.21 10.39
N ARG A 467 2.40 46.06 10.07
CA ARG A 467 1.39 45.55 11.01
C ARG A 467 1.49 44.04 11.20
N ILE A 468 2.18 43.33 10.31
CA ILE A 468 2.37 41.88 10.36
C ILE A 468 3.72 41.58 10.97
N THR A 469 3.74 40.83 12.06
CA THR A 469 4.99 40.41 12.68
C THR A 469 5.71 39.43 11.74
N ARG A 470 7.04 39.51 11.67
CA ARG A 470 7.85 38.66 10.79
C ARG A 470 9.15 38.24 11.47
N LYS A 471 9.61 37.04 11.15
CA LYS A 471 10.95 36.57 11.51
C LYS A 471 11.80 36.45 10.24
N THR A 472 12.92 37.15 10.20
CA THR A 472 13.85 37.11 9.07
C THR A 472 14.92 36.06 9.31
N VAL A 473 15.16 35.21 8.32
CA VAL A 473 16.20 34.16 8.32
C VAL A 473 16.82 34.07 6.94
N LYS A 474 18.01 33.47 6.82
CA LYS A 474 18.59 33.18 5.50
C LYS A 474 17.95 31.92 4.93
N ALA A 475 17.52 31.95 3.68
CA ALA A 475 16.86 30.80 3.03
C ALA A 475 17.74 29.53 3.08
N ILE A 476 19.05 29.69 2.87
CA ILE A 476 20.02 28.60 2.93
C ILE A 476 20.11 27.93 4.31
N GLU A 477 19.83 28.64 5.41
CA GLU A 477 19.88 28.03 6.76
C GLU A 477 18.69 27.11 7.02
N ILE A 478 17.49 27.47 6.52
CA ILE A 478 16.35 26.56 6.52
C ILE A 478 16.68 25.33 5.66
N PHE A 479 17.25 25.53 4.47
CA PHE A 479 17.55 24.42 3.57
C PHE A 479 18.62 23.46 4.14
N LYS A 480 19.62 23.98 4.84
CA LYS A 480 20.58 23.16 5.59
C LYS A 480 19.88 22.29 6.64
N ARG A 481 18.93 22.84 7.40
CA ARG A 481 18.13 22.08 8.37
C ARG A 481 17.31 20.97 7.71
N ILE A 482 16.72 21.24 6.54
CA ILE A 482 16.03 20.23 5.73
C ILE A 482 16.98 19.06 5.42
N MET A 483 18.16 19.34 4.86
CA MET A 483 19.13 18.30 4.49
C MET A 483 19.65 17.51 5.69
N VAL A 484 19.88 18.16 6.83
CA VAL A 484 20.29 17.47 8.07
C VAL A 484 19.19 16.50 8.52
N SER A 485 17.94 16.98 8.60
CA SER A 485 16.80 16.15 9.00
C SER A 485 16.58 14.97 8.03
N GLN A 486 16.77 15.19 6.72
CA GLN A 486 16.70 14.15 5.69
C GLN A 486 17.81 13.10 5.82
N LEU A 487 19.04 13.49 6.10
CA LEU A 487 20.14 12.55 6.29
C LEU A 487 19.99 11.72 7.57
N GLU A 488 19.41 12.29 8.63
CA GLU A 488 19.19 11.60 9.90
C GLU A 488 17.94 10.72 9.90
N THR A 489 16.85 11.16 9.28
CA THR A 489 15.51 10.54 9.44
C THR A 489 14.82 10.18 8.12
N GLY A 490 15.46 10.47 6.98
CA GLY A 490 14.92 10.26 5.64
C GLY A 490 13.83 11.24 5.19
N ASN A 491 13.42 12.18 6.05
CA ASN A 491 12.43 13.22 5.79
C ASN A 491 12.87 14.54 6.48
N PRO A 492 12.37 15.72 6.09
CA PRO A 492 11.10 15.98 5.44
C PRO A 492 11.05 15.63 3.95
N PHE A 493 9.87 15.27 3.47
CA PHE A 493 9.57 15.16 2.04
C PHE A 493 9.39 16.54 1.40
N MET A 494 9.61 16.65 0.10
CA MET A 494 9.52 17.94 -0.62
C MET A 494 8.24 17.99 -1.46
N PHE A 495 7.48 19.07 -1.33
CA PHE A 495 6.30 19.37 -2.15
C PHE A 495 6.48 20.72 -2.84
N TYR A 496 6.61 20.73 -4.16
CA TYR A 496 6.84 21.94 -4.95
C TYR A 496 5.50 22.57 -5.35
N ARG A 497 4.98 23.44 -4.48
CA ARG A 497 3.61 24.00 -4.51
C ARG A 497 3.24 24.59 -5.86
N ASP A 498 4.13 25.38 -6.45
CA ASP A 498 3.81 26.11 -7.68
C ASP A 498 3.74 25.17 -8.88
N GLU A 499 4.69 24.22 -9.00
CA GLU A 499 4.65 23.23 -10.09
C GLU A 499 3.42 22.32 -9.98
N VAL A 500 3.09 21.89 -8.75
CA VAL A 500 1.88 21.11 -8.46
C VAL A 500 0.62 21.84 -8.95
N ASN A 501 0.45 23.11 -8.57
CA ASN A 501 -0.79 23.84 -8.87
C ASN A 501 -0.85 24.38 -10.31
N ARG A 502 0.29 24.69 -10.94
CA ARG A 502 0.33 24.97 -12.39
C ARG A 502 -0.18 23.79 -13.20
N LYS A 503 0.18 22.57 -12.80
CA LYS A 503 -0.18 21.31 -13.47
C LYS A 503 -1.47 20.66 -12.92
N ASN A 504 -2.19 21.32 -12.02
CA ASN A 504 -3.47 20.84 -11.49
C ASN A 504 -4.58 20.96 -12.56
N PRO A 505 -5.15 19.85 -13.05
CA PRO A 505 -6.17 19.90 -14.08
C PRO A 505 -7.53 20.46 -13.61
N ASN A 506 -7.75 20.59 -12.30
CA ASN A 506 -9.01 21.05 -11.71
C ASN A 506 -8.83 22.33 -10.88
N LYS A 507 -7.90 23.20 -11.28
CA LYS A 507 -7.61 24.46 -10.56
C LYS A 507 -8.77 25.45 -10.55
N HIS A 508 -9.80 25.25 -11.39
CA HIS A 508 -11.03 26.04 -11.40
C HIS A 508 -11.91 25.81 -10.16
N GLU A 509 -11.77 24.67 -9.48
CA GLU A 509 -12.58 24.30 -8.30
C GLU A 509 -11.81 24.35 -6.97
N GLY A 510 -10.50 24.56 -7.00
CA GLY A 510 -9.70 24.55 -5.78
C GLY A 510 -8.19 24.50 -6.01
N MET A 511 -7.46 24.26 -4.91
CA MET A 511 -6.00 24.24 -4.86
C MET A 511 -5.50 22.99 -4.15
N VAL A 512 -4.31 22.53 -4.52
CA VAL A 512 -3.58 21.46 -3.84
C VAL A 512 -2.62 22.07 -2.83
N TYR A 513 -2.83 21.80 -1.54
CA TYR A 513 -2.03 22.38 -0.45
C TYR A 513 -0.91 21.45 0.04
N SER A 514 -1.09 20.15 -0.12
CA SER A 514 -0.14 19.11 0.29
C SER A 514 -0.35 17.83 -0.54
N SER A 515 0.40 16.79 -0.21
CA SER A 515 0.21 15.45 -0.76
C SER A 515 -0.20 14.44 0.34
N ASN A 516 -0.34 13.18 -0.02
CA ASN A 516 -0.60 12.06 0.89
C ASN A 516 0.70 11.56 1.55
N LEU A 517 0.59 10.52 2.39
CA LEU A 517 1.72 9.87 3.06
C LEU A 517 2.93 9.58 2.15
N CYS A 518 2.71 9.18 0.90
CA CYS A 518 3.76 8.73 -0.02
C CYS A 518 4.11 9.74 -1.12
N THR A 519 3.54 10.96 -1.05
CA THR A 519 3.85 12.11 -1.92
C THR A 519 3.44 11.98 -3.40
N GLU A 520 2.66 10.98 -3.80
CA GLU A 520 2.21 10.76 -5.19
C GLU A 520 0.85 11.38 -5.52
N ILE A 521 0.03 11.72 -4.51
CA ILE A 521 -1.36 12.18 -4.72
C ILE A 521 -1.45 13.69 -4.60
N LEU A 522 -2.03 14.33 -5.62
CA LEU A 522 -2.13 15.78 -5.73
C LEU A 522 -3.53 16.15 -6.21
N GLN A 523 -4.46 16.30 -5.26
CA GLN A 523 -5.86 16.63 -5.54
C GLN A 523 -6.28 17.86 -4.75
N ASN A 524 -7.35 18.53 -5.19
CA ASN A 524 -7.88 19.71 -4.49
C ASN A 524 -8.27 19.36 -3.05
N MET A 525 -8.00 20.28 -2.14
CA MET A 525 -8.25 20.08 -0.71
C MET A 525 -8.92 21.30 -0.09
N SER A 526 -9.75 21.09 0.92
CA SER A 526 -10.31 22.18 1.71
C SER A 526 -10.77 21.68 3.09
N PRO A 527 -10.75 22.52 4.13
CA PRO A 527 -11.14 22.08 5.47
C PRO A 527 -12.64 21.81 5.57
N THR A 528 -13.00 20.75 6.30
CA THR A 528 -14.38 20.54 6.76
C THR A 528 -14.66 21.48 7.93
N ARG A 529 -15.78 22.20 7.90
CA ARG A 529 -16.12 23.21 8.92
C ARG A 529 -17.43 22.89 9.61
N MET A 530 -17.43 22.95 10.94
CA MET A 530 -18.66 22.93 11.72
C MET A 530 -19.45 24.22 11.45
N MET A 531 -20.71 24.07 11.06
CA MET A 531 -21.62 25.19 10.78
C MET A 531 -22.47 25.52 12.01
N GLN A 532 -23.03 24.50 12.66
CA GLN A 532 -23.91 24.67 13.81
C GLN A 532 -23.91 23.42 14.68
N GLU A 533 -24.11 23.62 15.98
CA GLU A 533 -24.41 22.57 16.95
C GLU A 533 -25.67 22.98 17.71
N ILE A 534 -26.71 22.14 17.66
CA ILE A 534 -27.99 22.41 18.32
C ILE A 534 -28.41 21.25 19.21
N ILE A 535 -29.10 21.58 20.30
CA ILE A 535 -29.74 20.60 21.16
C ILE A 535 -31.17 20.38 20.64
N SER A 536 -31.49 19.14 20.28
CA SER A 536 -32.83 18.71 19.87
C SER A 536 -33.32 17.66 20.85
N GLY A 537 -34.10 18.10 21.85
CA GLY A 537 -34.52 17.24 22.97
C GLY A 537 -33.31 16.80 23.81
N ASN A 538 -33.04 15.49 23.85
CA ASN A 538 -31.87 14.89 24.52
C ASN A 538 -30.76 14.50 23.51
N GLN A 539 -30.77 15.07 22.31
CA GLN A 539 -29.79 14.81 21.25
C GLN A 539 -29.01 16.07 20.92
N ILE A 540 -27.73 15.89 20.59
CA ILE A 540 -26.88 16.94 20.01
C ILE A 540 -26.81 16.68 18.51
N VAL A 541 -27.23 17.67 17.72
CA VAL A 541 -27.17 17.62 16.25
C VAL A 541 -26.10 18.59 15.78
N THR A 542 -25.03 18.04 15.23
CA THR A 542 -23.93 18.82 14.64
C THR A 542 -24.09 18.84 13.12
N THR A 543 -24.12 20.03 12.53
CA THR A 543 -24.12 20.23 11.08
C THR A 543 -22.74 20.69 10.62
N LYS A 544 -22.14 19.97 9.66
CA LYS A 544 -20.83 20.29 9.09
C LYS A 544 -20.96 20.54 7.59
N LYS A 545 -20.23 21.54 7.08
CA LYS A 545 -19.98 21.70 5.64
C LYS A 545 -18.73 20.89 5.29
N ALA A 546 -18.93 19.82 4.53
CA ALA A 546 -17.83 18.98 4.05
C ALA A 546 -16.87 19.81 3.20
N GLY A 547 -15.58 19.68 3.50
CA GLY A 547 -14.51 20.08 2.60
C GLY A 547 -14.03 18.90 1.76
N ASP A 548 -13.20 19.18 0.76
CA ASP A 548 -12.50 18.18 -0.04
C ASP A 548 -11.47 17.42 0.82
N PHE A 549 -11.85 16.20 1.23
CA PHE A 549 -11.03 15.22 1.97
C PHE A 549 -10.63 14.10 1.01
N VAL A 550 -9.36 14.09 0.60
CA VAL A 550 -8.89 13.33 -0.57
C VAL A 550 -8.84 11.84 -0.27
N VAL A 551 -9.15 11.02 -1.29
CA VAL A 551 -9.07 9.56 -1.25
C VAL A 551 -8.23 9.07 -2.42
N CYS A 552 -7.40 8.07 -2.15
CA CYS A 552 -6.49 7.49 -3.11
C CYS A 552 -6.96 6.10 -3.57
N ASN A 553 -7.43 5.99 -4.82
CA ASN A 553 -7.85 4.73 -5.44
C ASN A 553 -6.75 4.27 -6.41
N LEU A 554 -5.96 3.26 -6.01
CA LEU A 554 -4.72 2.90 -6.69
C LEU A 554 -4.77 1.52 -7.36
N SER A 555 -4.04 1.43 -8.45
CA SER A 555 -3.59 0.18 -9.05
C SER A 555 -2.34 0.46 -9.87
N SER A 556 -1.55 -0.56 -10.21
CA SER A 556 -0.29 -0.33 -10.92
C SER A 556 -0.01 -1.38 -11.97
N ILE A 557 0.49 -0.93 -13.12
CA ILE A 557 0.95 -1.77 -14.23
C ILE A 557 2.32 -2.38 -13.88
N ASN A 558 2.49 -3.68 -14.14
CA ASN A 558 3.77 -4.36 -14.09
C ASN A 558 4.54 -4.14 -15.39
N LEU A 559 5.43 -3.16 -15.43
CA LEU A 559 6.16 -2.79 -16.64
C LEU A 559 7.04 -3.93 -17.18
N GLY A 560 7.74 -4.64 -16.30
CA GLY A 560 8.59 -5.78 -16.66
C GLY A 560 7.82 -7.02 -17.17
N ARG A 561 6.49 -6.93 -17.31
CA ARG A 561 5.69 -8.00 -17.87
C ARG A 561 4.69 -7.53 -18.92
N ALA A 562 4.02 -6.41 -18.70
CA ALA A 562 3.05 -5.87 -19.64
C ALA A 562 3.70 -5.33 -20.93
N ILE A 563 4.99 -4.96 -20.90
CA ILE A 563 5.71 -4.38 -22.05
C ILE A 563 6.52 -5.41 -22.84
N THR A 564 6.95 -6.50 -22.18
CA THR A 564 7.95 -7.43 -22.71
C THR A 564 7.39 -8.77 -23.17
N VAL A 565 6.06 -8.93 -23.22
CA VAL A 565 5.45 -10.12 -23.84
C VAL A 565 5.95 -10.22 -25.28
N GLN A 566 6.82 -11.22 -25.50
CA GLN A 566 7.38 -11.54 -26.81
C GLN A 566 6.27 -12.07 -27.72
N ALA A 567 6.44 -11.84 -29.03
CA ALA A 567 5.49 -12.12 -30.10
C ALA A 567 5.09 -13.61 -30.25
N ASP A 568 5.68 -14.51 -29.48
CA ASP A 568 5.47 -15.96 -29.44
C ASP A 568 4.43 -16.42 -28.41
N GLN A 569 3.99 -15.53 -27.49
CA GLN A 569 2.81 -15.72 -26.63
C GLN A 569 1.75 -14.63 -26.81
N ALA A 570 1.71 -14.02 -28.01
CA ALA A 570 0.48 -13.33 -28.40
C ALA A 570 -0.65 -14.36 -28.38
N ASP A 571 -1.69 -14.11 -27.58
CA ASP A 571 -3.02 -14.60 -27.93
C ASP A 571 -3.22 -14.38 -29.44
N LEU A 572 -4.00 -15.25 -30.11
CA LEU A 572 -4.28 -15.32 -31.55
C LEU A 572 -4.66 -13.97 -32.25
N LEU A 573 -4.67 -12.85 -31.53
CA LEU A 573 -5.07 -11.51 -31.92
C LEU A 573 -3.92 -10.50 -32.07
N GLY A 574 -2.67 -10.79 -31.65
CA GLY A 574 -1.53 -9.88 -31.89
C GLY A 574 -1.67 -8.46 -31.32
N ALA A 575 -2.56 -8.26 -30.34
CA ALA A 575 -2.87 -6.95 -29.77
C ALA A 575 -1.87 -6.58 -28.66
N ASP A 576 -1.49 -5.30 -28.60
CA ASP A 576 -0.67 -4.75 -27.54
C ASP A 576 -1.33 -4.89 -26.16
N VAL A 577 -0.57 -5.40 -25.18
CA VAL A 577 -1.11 -5.69 -23.84
C VAL A 577 -1.63 -4.42 -23.16
N LEU A 578 -0.97 -3.26 -23.33
CA LEU A 578 -1.41 -2.02 -22.68
C LEU A 578 -2.76 -1.54 -23.22
N GLU A 579 -2.99 -1.67 -24.53
CA GLU A 579 -4.25 -1.27 -25.18
C GLU A 579 -5.45 -2.08 -24.67
N ARG A 580 -5.25 -3.36 -24.31
CA ARG A 580 -6.27 -4.18 -23.66
C ARG A 580 -6.36 -3.94 -22.15
N LEU A 581 -5.22 -3.77 -21.48
CA LEU A 581 -5.08 -3.67 -20.03
C LEU A 581 -5.61 -2.35 -19.45
N ILE A 582 -5.22 -1.22 -20.04
CA ILE A 582 -5.53 0.10 -19.46
C ILE A 582 -7.04 0.36 -19.40
N PRO A 583 -7.85 0.06 -20.44
CA PRO A 583 -9.31 0.23 -20.37
C PRO A 583 -9.97 -0.54 -19.22
N ILE A 584 -9.59 -1.81 -19.02
CA ILE A 584 -10.17 -2.61 -17.92
C ILE A 584 -9.66 -2.13 -16.56
N GLN A 585 -8.38 -1.73 -16.46
CA GLN A 585 -7.80 -1.20 -15.22
C GLN A 585 -8.43 0.12 -14.78
N VAL A 586 -8.65 1.07 -15.70
CA VAL A 586 -9.35 2.33 -15.43
C VAL A 586 -10.78 2.07 -14.95
N ARG A 587 -11.48 1.11 -15.56
CA ARG A 587 -12.82 0.70 -15.11
C ARG A 587 -12.81 0.08 -13.72
N MET A 588 -11.86 -0.81 -13.43
CA MET A 588 -11.70 -1.39 -12.08
C MET A 588 -11.50 -0.29 -11.03
N LEU A 589 -10.65 0.69 -11.32
CA LEU A 589 -10.40 1.85 -10.46
C LEU A 589 -11.65 2.71 -10.26
N ASP A 590 -12.41 3.01 -11.32
CA ASP A 590 -13.66 3.78 -11.22
C ASP A 590 -14.71 3.03 -10.39
N ASN A 591 -14.80 1.70 -10.51
CA ASN A 591 -15.76 0.90 -9.74
C ASN A 591 -15.40 0.83 -8.25
N VAL A 592 -14.12 0.92 -7.88
CA VAL A 592 -13.71 1.03 -6.47
C VAL A 592 -14.37 2.24 -5.81
N ILE A 593 -14.58 3.35 -6.53
CA ILE A 593 -15.16 4.59 -6.00
C ILE A 593 -16.60 4.38 -5.52
N ASP A 594 -17.37 3.57 -6.23
CA ASP A 594 -18.78 3.29 -5.94
C ASP A 594 -18.95 2.17 -4.91
N LEU A 595 -18.06 1.18 -4.93
CA LEU A 595 -18.11 0.01 -4.04
C LEU A 595 -17.51 0.27 -2.66
N ASN A 596 -16.61 1.25 -2.52
CA ASN A 596 -15.85 1.44 -1.29
C ASN A 596 -16.69 2.13 -0.20
N GLN A 597 -16.72 1.53 0.99
CA GLN A 597 -17.36 2.09 2.18
C GLN A 597 -16.31 2.83 3.01
N LEU A 598 -16.24 4.15 2.81
CA LEU A 598 -15.25 4.99 3.47
C LEU A 598 -15.65 5.29 4.92
N PRO A 599 -14.69 5.28 5.86
CA PRO A 599 -14.98 5.47 7.27
C PRO A 599 -15.36 6.92 7.60
N VAL A 600 -15.19 7.87 6.68
CA VAL A 600 -15.36 9.31 6.91
C VAL A 600 -16.27 9.89 5.81
N PRO A 601 -17.42 10.52 6.14
CA PRO A 601 -18.41 10.93 5.13
C PRO A 601 -17.93 11.98 4.12
N GLN A 602 -17.13 12.96 4.53
CA GLN A 602 -16.57 13.96 3.61
C GLN A 602 -15.63 13.34 2.57
N ALA A 603 -14.98 12.21 2.90
CA ALA A 603 -14.17 11.46 1.96
C ALA A 603 -15.06 10.85 0.86
N THR A 604 -16.23 10.30 1.20
CA THR A 604 -17.22 9.82 0.21
C THR A 604 -17.70 10.93 -0.72
N ILE A 605 -18.01 12.12 -0.17
CA ILE A 605 -18.44 13.27 -0.97
C ILE A 605 -17.35 13.68 -1.97
N THR A 606 -16.11 13.78 -1.50
CA THR A 606 -14.96 14.16 -2.33
C THR A 606 -14.68 13.11 -3.42
N ASN A 607 -14.69 11.83 -3.05
CA ASN A 607 -14.44 10.72 -3.96
C ASN A 607 -15.50 10.68 -5.08
N GLN A 608 -16.77 10.97 -4.78
CA GLN A 608 -17.83 11.04 -5.78
C GLN A 608 -17.81 12.33 -6.62
N LYS A 609 -17.43 13.47 -6.02
CA LYS A 609 -17.31 14.77 -6.72
C LYS A 609 -16.30 14.71 -7.86
N TYR A 610 -15.10 14.21 -7.58
CA TYR A 610 -13.97 14.22 -8.52
C TYR A 610 -13.71 12.87 -9.20
N ARG A 611 -14.13 11.76 -8.59
CA ARG A 611 -13.87 10.40 -9.08
C ARG A 611 -12.39 10.15 -9.39
N ALA A 612 -11.50 10.61 -8.51
CA ALA A 612 -10.07 10.56 -8.74
C ALA A 612 -9.53 9.12 -8.63
N ILE A 613 -8.66 8.75 -9.57
CA ILE A 613 -7.96 7.47 -9.58
C ILE A 613 -6.45 7.70 -9.70
N GLY A 614 -5.65 6.68 -9.37
CA GLY A 614 -4.22 6.68 -9.55
C GLY A 614 -3.76 5.37 -10.17
N LEU A 615 -3.73 5.34 -11.50
CA LEU A 615 -3.06 4.30 -12.27
C LEU A 615 -1.55 4.61 -12.23
N GLY A 616 -0.81 3.73 -11.58
CA GLY A 616 0.64 3.81 -11.44
C GLY A 616 1.37 2.71 -12.22
N THR A 617 2.67 2.60 -11.96
CA THR A 617 3.50 1.56 -12.57
C THR A 617 4.51 1.03 -11.56
N PHE A 618 4.97 -0.20 -11.77
CA PHE A 618 6.14 -0.76 -11.10
C PHE A 618 6.95 -1.61 -12.06
N GLY A 619 8.14 -2.03 -11.64
CA GLY A 619 9.00 -2.85 -12.47
C GLY A 619 9.84 -2.05 -13.46
N TRP A 620 10.11 -0.76 -13.20
CA TRP A 620 10.92 0.05 -14.13
C TRP A 620 12.34 -0.51 -14.32
N HIS A 621 13.04 -0.81 -13.22
CA HIS A 621 14.37 -1.39 -13.31
C HIS A 621 14.36 -2.79 -13.95
N HIS A 622 13.31 -3.58 -13.66
CA HIS A 622 13.10 -4.86 -14.31
C HIS A 622 12.94 -4.73 -15.83
N LEU A 623 12.12 -3.77 -16.29
CA LEU A 623 11.93 -3.49 -17.71
C LEU A 623 13.24 -3.06 -18.38
N LEU A 624 14.00 -2.16 -17.75
CA LEU A 624 15.29 -1.71 -18.28
C LEU A 624 16.27 -2.87 -18.45
N ALA A 625 16.34 -3.77 -17.46
CA ALA A 625 17.20 -4.96 -17.53
C ALA A 625 16.78 -5.92 -18.65
N GLN A 626 15.48 -6.16 -18.84
CA GLN A 626 14.97 -6.98 -19.94
C GLN A 626 15.18 -6.36 -21.33
N LYS A 627 15.21 -5.02 -21.41
CA LYS A 627 15.48 -4.27 -22.64
C LYS A 627 16.97 -4.02 -22.87
N SER A 628 17.84 -4.49 -21.96
CA SER A 628 19.28 -4.27 -22.03
C SER A 628 19.68 -2.78 -22.03
N ILE A 629 18.93 -1.96 -21.28
CA ILE A 629 19.16 -0.51 -21.15
C ILE A 629 19.77 -0.22 -19.76
N HIS A 630 20.91 0.46 -19.72
CA HIS A 630 21.50 0.89 -18.46
C HIS A 630 20.72 2.04 -17.82
N TRP A 631 20.56 2.00 -16.50
CA TRP A 631 19.89 3.04 -15.72
C TRP A 631 20.40 4.47 -16.01
N ASN A 632 21.72 4.64 -16.12
CA ASN A 632 22.33 5.96 -16.31
C ASN A 632 22.30 6.44 -17.78
N ALA A 633 21.81 5.62 -18.72
CA ALA A 633 21.82 5.95 -20.13
C ALA A 633 20.77 7.00 -20.47
N LYS A 634 21.08 7.88 -21.42
CA LYS A 634 20.13 8.83 -21.99
C LYS A 634 18.91 8.11 -22.61
N GLU A 635 19.14 6.93 -23.16
CA GLU A 635 18.11 6.02 -23.67
C GLU A 635 17.05 5.67 -22.60
N ALA A 636 17.44 5.46 -21.34
CA ALA A 636 16.48 5.20 -20.27
C ALA A 636 15.57 6.43 -20.01
N GLU A 637 16.11 7.64 -20.15
CA GLU A 637 15.34 8.88 -20.03
C GLU A 637 14.34 9.03 -21.18
N ASP A 638 14.78 8.81 -22.42
CA ASP A 638 13.91 8.90 -23.61
C ASP A 638 12.82 7.83 -23.59
N TYR A 639 13.18 6.60 -23.25
CA TYR A 639 12.23 5.51 -23.14
C TYR A 639 11.20 5.74 -22.03
N SER A 640 11.61 6.39 -20.92
CA SER A 640 10.66 6.78 -19.88
C SER A 640 9.69 7.86 -20.34
N ASP A 641 10.08 8.78 -21.23
CA ASP A 641 9.19 9.80 -21.81
C ASP A 641 8.16 9.12 -22.73
N GLU A 642 8.63 8.34 -23.71
CA GLU A 642 7.81 7.66 -24.71
C GLU A 642 6.78 6.71 -24.07
N LEU A 643 7.22 5.87 -23.14
CA LEU A 643 6.35 4.88 -22.49
C LEU A 643 5.25 5.56 -21.67
N TYR A 644 5.58 6.62 -20.92
CA TYR A 644 4.59 7.33 -20.13
C TYR A 644 3.68 8.22 -20.98
N GLU A 645 4.14 8.72 -22.13
CA GLU A 645 3.26 9.33 -23.13
C GLU A 645 2.20 8.35 -23.60
N ARG A 646 2.60 7.14 -23.96
CA ARG A 646 1.69 6.08 -24.40
C ARG A 646 0.70 5.68 -23.30
N ILE A 647 1.18 5.46 -22.08
CA ILE A 647 0.31 5.11 -20.94
C ILE A 647 -0.71 6.24 -20.69
N ASN A 648 -0.29 7.51 -20.74
CA ASN A 648 -1.18 8.65 -20.54
C ASN A 648 -2.24 8.75 -21.64
N TYR A 649 -1.85 8.60 -22.90
CA TYR A 649 -2.77 8.60 -24.04
C TYR A 649 -3.88 7.56 -23.86
N LEU A 650 -3.49 6.31 -23.60
CA LEU A 650 -4.43 5.19 -23.41
C LEU A 650 -5.32 5.39 -22.17
N THR A 651 -4.78 5.98 -21.09
CA THR A 651 -5.53 6.23 -19.86
C THR A 651 -6.59 7.32 -20.06
N ILE A 652 -6.25 8.42 -20.72
CA ILE A 652 -7.19 9.50 -21.05
C ILE A 652 -8.28 8.98 -21.98
N GLN A 653 -7.89 8.22 -23.01
CA GLN A 653 -8.84 7.58 -23.92
C GLN A 653 -9.80 6.64 -23.17
N ALA A 654 -9.28 5.79 -22.29
CA ALA A 654 -10.11 4.89 -21.48
C ALA A 654 -11.09 5.65 -20.56
N SER A 655 -10.65 6.72 -19.91
CA SER A 655 -11.53 7.53 -19.05
C SER A 655 -12.58 8.30 -19.85
N MET A 656 -12.26 8.75 -21.06
CA MET A 656 -13.20 9.38 -21.99
C MET A 656 -14.26 8.39 -22.49
N GLU A 657 -13.85 7.18 -22.89
CA GLU A 657 -14.78 6.13 -23.29
C GLU A 657 -15.70 5.71 -22.12
N LEU A 658 -15.15 5.64 -20.90
CA LEU A 658 -15.95 5.40 -19.71
C LEU A 658 -16.92 6.57 -19.41
N ALA A 659 -16.56 7.81 -19.74
CA ALA A 659 -17.44 8.97 -19.61
C ALA A 659 -18.62 8.90 -20.58
N LYS A 660 -18.41 8.41 -21.81
CA LYS A 660 -19.50 8.19 -22.79
C LYS A 660 -20.51 7.15 -22.27
N GLU A 661 -20.04 6.16 -21.54
CA GLU A 661 -20.87 5.10 -20.97
C GLU A 661 -21.59 5.54 -19.67
N LYS A 662 -20.84 6.10 -18.71
CA LYS A 662 -21.31 6.34 -17.33
C LYS A 662 -21.50 7.81 -16.96
N GLY A 663 -21.20 8.73 -17.88
CA GLY A 663 -21.17 10.17 -17.66
C GLY A 663 -19.84 10.67 -17.08
N THR A 664 -19.60 11.97 -17.19
CA THR A 664 -18.38 12.63 -16.65
C THR A 664 -18.40 12.72 -15.12
N TYR A 665 -17.26 13.05 -14.51
CA TYR A 665 -17.27 13.50 -13.10
C TYR A 665 -17.99 14.85 -12.97
N SER A 666 -18.44 15.15 -11.74
CA SER A 666 -19.43 16.21 -11.46
C SER A 666 -18.94 17.62 -11.84
N VAL A 667 -17.64 17.89 -11.69
CA VAL A 667 -17.04 19.21 -11.89
C VAL A 667 -16.11 19.27 -13.11
N PHE A 668 -16.40 18.48 -14.14
CA PHE A 668 -15.63 18.45 -15.39
C PHE A 668 -15.61 19.80 -16.13
N ARG A 669 -16.74 20.50 -16.18
CA ARG A 669 -16.85 21.77 -16.90
C ARG A 669 -15.93 22.82 -16.26
N GLY A 670 -15.08 23.43 -17.09
CA GLY A 670 -14.12 24.45 -16.67
C GLY A 670 -12.73 23.90 -16.33
N SER A 671 -12.60 22.57 -16.21
CA SER A 671 -11.29 21.92 -16.03
C SER A 671 -10.36 22.13 -17.22
N ASP A 672 -9.07 21.90 -16.99
CA ASP A 672 -8.04 21.89 -18.04
C ASP A 672 -8.28 20.77 -19.07
N TRP A 673 -9.01 19.71 -18.69
CA TRP A 673 -9.47 18.68 -19.61
C TRP A 673 -10.49 19.25 -20.60
N HIS A 674 -11.47 20.01 -20.08
CA HIS A 674 -12.57 20.57 -20.88
C HIS A 674 -12.11 21.67 -21.85
N ASN A 675 -11.19 22.55 -21.41
CA ASN A 675 -10.73 23.69 -22.22
C ASN A 675 -9.48 23.37 -23.08
N GLY A 676 -8.98 22.13 -23.03
CA GLY A 676 -7.81 21.65 -23.75
C GLY A 676 -6.45 22.10 -23.19
N GLU A 677 -6.43 22.81 -22.05
CA GLU A 677 -5.19 23.32 -21.45
C GLU A 677 -4.29 22.20 -20.92
N TYR A 678 -4.87 21.08 -20.49
CA TYR A 678 -4.10 19.91 -20.05
C TYR A 678 -3.10 19.45 -21.13
N PHE A 679 -3.58 19.42 -22.38
CA PHE A 679 -2.83 18.98 -23.56
C PHE A 679 -1.82 20.03 -24.01
N ARG A 680 -2.24 21.31 -24.08
CA ARG A 680 -1.33 22.43 -24.44
C ARG A 680 -0.18 22.58 -23.46
N ALA A 681 -0.44 22.50 -22.16
CA ALA A 681 0.58 22.62 -21.11
C ALA A 681 1.60 21.47 -21.12
N ARG A 682 1.36 20.39 -21.87
CA ARG A 682 2.24 19.23 -22.03
C ARG A 682 2.80 19.10 -23.44
N ASP A 683 2.53 20.05 -24.33
CA ASP A 683 2.99 20.08 -25.71
C ASP A 683 2.53 18.89 -26.56
N TYR A 684 1.30 18.43 -26.32
CA TYR A 684 0.68 17.34 -27.07
C TYR A 684 0.05 17.85 -28.38
N ASN A 685 0.90 18.02 -29.41
CA ASN A 685 0.51 18.63 -30.69
C ASN A 685 0.39 17.65 -31.87
N SER A 686 0.61 16.35 -31.65
CA SER A 686 0.45 15.36 -32.74
C SER A 686 -1.02 15.28 -33.19
N PRO A 687 -1.30 14.85 -34.43
CA PRO A 687 -2.68 14.70 -34.91
C PRO A 687 -3.54 13.84 -33.99
N GLN A 688 -2.99 12.76 -33.43
CA GLN A 688 -3.69 11.86 -32.52
C GLN A 688 -4.06 12.56 -31.20
N TRP A 689 -3.15 13.36 -30.64
CA TRP A 689 -3.41 14.11 -29.40
C TRP A 689 -4.42 15.24 -29.61
N LEU A 690 -4.34 15.94 -30.74
CA LEU A 690 -5.30 16.99 -31.09
C LEU A 690 -6.71 16.41 -31.27
N GLU A 691 -6.80 15.23 -31.89
CA GLU A 691 -8.05 14.49 -32.01
C GLU A 691 -8.58 14.07 -30.64
N LEU A 692 -7.76 13.44 -29.79
CA LEU A 692 -8.16 13.04 -28.45
C LEU A 692 -8.60 14.23 -27.59
N SER A 693 -7.90 15.36 -27.67
CA SER A 693 -8.27 16.62 -26.98
C SER A 693 -9.66 17.11 -27.42
N ALA A 694 -9.94 17.08 -28.73
CA ALA A 694 -11.25 17.45 -29.26
C ALA A 694 -12.35 16.48 -28.79
N GLN A 695 -12.08 15.18 -28.80
CA GLN A 695 -13.03 14.18 -28.30
C GLN A 695 -13.28 14.31 -26.80
N VAL A 696 -12.25 14.59 -25.99
CA VAL A 696 -12.37 14.86 -24.55
C VAL A 696 -13.18 16.13 -24.28
N ALA A 697 -13.01 17.19 -25.06
CA ALA A 697 -13.81 18.41 -24.90
C ALA A 697 -15.32 18.15 -25.11
N VAL A 698 -15.68 17.25 -26.04
CA VAL A 698 -17.07 16.92 -26.37
C VAL A 698 -17.67 15.88 -25.44
N ASN A 699 -16.96 14.77 -25.21
CA ASN A 699 -17.46 13.61 -24.46
C ASN A 699 -17.16 13.70 -22.96
N GLY A 700 -16.17 14.51 -22.59
CA GLY A 700 -15.61 14.58 -21.25
C GLY A 700 -14.80 13.36 -20.83
N VAL A 701 -14.34 13.37 -19.59
CA VAL A 701 -13.64 12.24 -18.95
C VAL A 701 -14.36 11.83 -17.66
N ARG A 702 -14.21 10.57 -17.28
CA ARG A 702 -14.87 10.01 -16.09
C ARG A 702 -14.17 10.41 -14.80
N ASN A 703 -12.86 10.61 -14.83
CA ASN A 703 -12.01 10.76 -13.66
C ASN A 703 -11.25 12.11 -13.71
N ALA A 704 -11.28 12.88 -12.63
CA ALA A 704 -10.66 14.21 -12.58
C ALA A 704 -9.12 14.17 -12.54
N TRP A 705 -8.57 13.09 -11.97
CA TRP A 705 -7.15 12.73 -11.98
C TRP A 705 -7.03 11.23 -12.27
N MET A 706 -5.97 10.83 -12.97
CA MET A 706 -5.86 9.50 -13.56
C MET A 706 -4.55 8.77 -13.23
N LEU A 707 -3.41 9.45 -13.22
CA LEU A 707 -2.09 8.83 -13.07
C LEU A 707 -1.44 9.23 -11.75
N ALA A 708 -0.92 8.24 -11.01
CA ALA A 708 -0.09 8.46 -9.82
C ALA A 708 0.83 7.27 -9.61
N VAL A 709 2.13 7.50 -9.46
CA VAL A 709 3.10 6.40 -9.27
C VAL A 709 3.43 6.27 -7.79
N ALA A 710 2.67 5.40 -7.11
CA ALA A 710 2.84 5.07 -5.70
C ALA A 710 3.97 4.05 -5.46
N PRO A 711 4.51 3.95 -4.23
CA PRO A 711 5.35 2.80 -3.85
C PRO A 711 4.50 1.54 -3.80
N ASN A 712 5.09 0.40 -4.17
CA ASN A 712 4.36 -0.86 -4.32
C ASN A 712 5.22 -2.07 -3.94
N MET A 713 5.96 -1.96 -2.84
CA MET A 713 6.90 -2.99 -2.40
C MET A 713 6.27 -4.39 -2.30
N SER A 714 5.15 -4.53 -1.59
CA SER A 714 4.49 -5.83 -1.37
C SER A 714 3.84 -6.37 -2.65
N THR A 715 3.15 -5.52 -3.42
CA THR A 715 2.45 -5.96 -4.63
C THR A 715 3.40 -6.23 -5.80
N ALA A 716 4.51 -5.50 -5.92
CA ALA A 716 5.57 -5.80 -6.88
C ALA A 716 6.25 -7.13 -6.57
N GLN A 717 6.48 -7.44 -5.28
CA GLN A 717 7.02 -8.73 -4.86
C GLN A 717 6.06 -9.88 -5.18
N ILE A 718 4.75 -9.71 -4.94
CA ILE A 718 3.72 -10.68 -5.37
C ILE A 718 3.75 -10.88 -6.88
N ALA A 719 3.89 -9.80 -7.65
CA ALA A 719 3.95 -9.85 -9.10
C ALA A 719 5.32 -10.27 -9.67
N GLY A 720 6.31 -10.58 -8.82
CA GLY A 720 7.65 -11.00 -9.23
C GLY A 720 8.40 -9.94 -10.03
N SER A 721 8.34 -8.67 -9.60
CA SER A 721 8.95 -7.53 -10.31
C SER A 721 9.58 -6.54 -9.32
N THR A 722 10.36 -5.57 -9.83
CA THR A 722 11.02 -4.56 -8.99
C THR A 722 10.02 -3.52 -8.49
N ALA A 723 10.22 -2.99 -7.29
CA ALA A 723 9.31 -2.01 -6.71
C ALA A 723 9.37 -0.66 -7.47
N SER A 724 8.19 -0.14 -7.77
CA SER A 724 7.92 1.20 -8.29
C SER A 724 8.81 1.52 -9.50
N ILE A 725 9.31 2.75 -9.50
CA ILE A 725 10.21 3.33 -10.47
C ILE A 725 11.62 3.55 -9.89
N ASP A 726 11.91 2.91 -8.77
CA ASP A 726 13.17 3.02 -8.05
C ASP A 726 14.19 1.97 -8.55
N PRO A 727 15.49 2.27 -8.43
CA PRO A 727 16.53 1.27 -8.65
C PRO A 727 16.46 0.20 -7.55
N ILE A 728 16.98 -1.00 -7.85
CA ILE A 728 17.01 -2.08 -6.85
C ILE A 728 18.08 -1.78 -5.81
N TYR A 729 17.90 -2.24 -4.58
CA TYR A 729 18.93 -2.11 -3.56
C TYR A 729 20.23 -2.82 -3.98
N SER A 730 20.10 -4.10 -4.36
CA SER A 730 21.16 -4.96 -4.86
C SER A 730 20.54 -6.01 -5.78
N ALA A 731 21.30 -6.49 -6.76
CA ALA A 731 20.91 -7.60 -7.63
C ALA A 731 20.63 -8.89 -6.84
N PHE A 732 21.30 -9.07 -5.71
CA PHE A 732 21.06 -10.16 -4.77
C PHE A 732 21.38 -9.71 -3.35
N TYR A 733 20.52 -10.05 -2.41
CA TYR A 733 20.72 -9.79 -0.98
C TYR A 733 19.91 -10.78 -0.13
N TYR A 734 20.16 -10.78 1.17
CA TYR A 734 19.35 -11.53 2.12
C TYR A 734 18.41 -10.57 2.86
N GLU A 735 17.11 -10.84 2.82
CA GLU A 735 16.13 -10.20 3.68
C GLU A 735 16.14 -10.92 5.04
N GLU A 736 16.47 -10.20 6.11
CA GLU A 736 16.42 -10.71 7.48
C GLU A 736 15.19 -10.16 8.19
N LYS A 737 14.34 -11.07 8.68
CA LYS A 737 13.27 -10.80 9.64
C LYS A 737 13.52 -11.59 10.90
N LYS A 738 12.85 -11.21 11.99
CA LYS A 738 13.03 -11.81 13.33
C LYS A 738 13.03 -13.35 13.33
N ASP A 739 12.27 -13.96 12.42
CA ASP A 739 12.06 -15.41 12.36
C ASP A 739 12.69 -16.10 11.13
N PHE A 740 13.27 -15.36 10.17
CA PHE A 740 13.88 -15.96 8.98
C PHE A 740 14.89 -15.06 8.26
N ARG A 741 15.83 -15.69 7.54
CA ARG A 741 16.72 -15.06 6.57
C ARG A 741 16.46 -15.68 5.20
N ARG A 742 16.06 -14.88 4.21
CA ARG A 742 15.72 -15.35 2.86
C ARG A 742 16.52 -14.65 1.78
N PRO A 743 17.03 -15.37 0.78
CA PRO A 743 17.63 -14.74 -0.37
C PRO A 743 16.55 -14.08 -1.24
N VAL A 744 16.89 -12.90 -1.76
CA VAL A 744 16.10 -12.15 -2.71
C VAL A 744 16.99 -11.86 -3.91
N ALA A 745 16.61 -12.42 -5.06
CA ALA A 745 17.24 -12.13 -6.34
C ALA A 745 16.41 -11.09 -7.11
N ALA A 746 17.08 -10.29 -7.94
CA ALA A 746 16.38 -9.41 -8.85
C ALA A 746 15.53 -10.24 -9.83
N PRO A 747 14.33 -9.75 -10.21
CA PRO A 747 13.49 -10.41 -11.21
C PRO A 747 14.23 -10.61 -12.55
N GLY A 748 14.14 -11.82 -13.10
CA GLY A 748 14.80 -12.16 -14.37
C GLY A 748 16.32 -12.09 -14.33
N LEU A 749 16.93 -12.24 -13.15
CA LEU A 749 18.39 -12.23 -13.00
C LEU A 749 19.02 -13.38 -13.79
N SER A 750 20.01 -13.04 -14.62
CA SER A 750 20.82 -13.95 -15.41
C SER A 750 22.17 -13.28 -15.68
N LEU A 751 23.10 -14.01 -16.33
CA LEU A 751 24.37 -13.42 -16.78
C LEU A 751 24.16 -12.29 -17.81
N GLU A 752 23.06 -12.31 -18.55
CA GLU A 752 22.72 -11.28 -19.55
C GLU A 752 22.11 -10.04 -18.89
N THR A 753 21.29 -10.20 -17.86
CA THR A 753 20.62 -9.07 -17.18
C THR A 753 21.45 -8.48 -16.05
N TRP A 754 22.42 -9.21 -15.49
CA TRP A 754 23.31 -8.77 -14.42
C TRP A 754 23.96 -7.39 -14.65
N PRO A 755 24.54 -7.07 -15.84
CA PRO A 755 25.17 -5.77 -16.08
C PRO A 755 24.23 -4.57 -15.92
N TYR A 756 22.92 -4.79 -16.01
CA TYR A 756 21.90 -3.76 -15.85
C TYR A 756 21.47 -3.60 -14.39
N TYR A 757 21.70 -4.62 -13.55
CA TYR A 757 21.38 -4.64 -12.12
C TYR A 757 22.59 -4.43 -11.20
N GLU A 758 23.83 -4.59 -11.68
CA GLU A 758 25.05 -4.55 -10.86
C GLU A 758 25.20 -3.23 -10.06
N LYS A 759 24.68 -2.14 -10.63
CA LYS A 759 24.58 -0.83 -9.97
C LYS A 759 23.27 -0.78 -9.19
N GLY A 760 23.34 -1.20 -7.94
CA GLY A 760 22.27 -0.98 -6.98
C GLY A 760 22.01 0.51 -6.70
N ALA A 761 20.96 0.79 -5.92
CA ALA A 761 20.38 2.11 -5.72
C ALA A 761 21.40 3.20 -5.29
N TYR A 762 22.39 2.82 -4.49
CA TYR A 762 23.44 3.74 -4.00
C TYR A 762 24.63 3.92 -4.95
N LYS A 763 24.65 3.21 -6.08
CA LYS A 763 25.70 3.27 -7.10
C LYS A 763 25.23 3.87 -8.43
N VAL A 764 23.92 3.96 -8.66
CA VAL A 764 23.37 4.63 -9.85
C VAL A 764 23.52 6.14 -9.77
N ASP A 765 23.50 6.81 -10.91
CA ASP A 765 23.51 8.27 -10.95
C ASP A 765 22.14 8.81 -10.52
N GLN A 766 22.11 9.49 -9.37
CA GLN A 766 20.88 10.10 -8.85
C GLN A 766 20.42 11.28 -9.72
N PHE A 767 21.30 11.97 -10.44
CA PHE A 767 20.89 13.02 -11.39
C PHE A 767 20.18 12.42 -12.61
N ALA A 768 20.65 11.27 -13.12
CA ALA A 768 19.92 10.50 -14.13
C ALA A 768 18.56 10.03 -13.62
N SER A 769 18.50 9.63 -12.34
CA SER A 769 17.23 9.25 -11.70
C SER A 769 16.26 10.45 -11.65
N VAL A 770 16.72 11.66 -11.30
CA VAL A 770 15.92 12.88 -11.38
C VAL A 770 15.40 13.12 -12.79
N ARG A 771 16.26 13.04 -13.82
CA ARG A 771 15.86 13.30 -15.21
C ARG A 771 14.84 12.28 -15.72
N GLN A 772 15.06 10.99 -15.49
CA GLN A 772 14.07 9.95 -15.83
C GLN A 772 12.70 10.23 -15.18
N ASN A 773 12.71 10.62 -13.90
CA ASN A 773 11.51 10.96 -13.16
C ASN A 773 10.85 12.26 -13.68
N ALA A 774 11.61 13.25 -14.11
CA ALA A 774 11.09 14.46 -14.71
C ALA A 774 10.40 14.20 -16.06
N ARG A 775 10.99 13.34 -16.91
CA ARG A 775 10.40 12.92 -18.18
C ARG A 775 9.03 12.28 -17.97
N ARG A 776 8.92 11.26 -17.12
CA ARG A 776 7.60 10.66 -16.80
C ARG A 776 6.64 11.63 -16.10
N GLN A 777 7.13 12.50 -15.21
CA GLN A 777 6.29 13.44 -14.45
C GLN A 777 5.51 14.40 -15.35
N ARG A 778 6.03 14.71 -16.55
CA ARG A 778 5.32 15.46 -17.59
C ARG A 778 3.96 14.84 -17.91
N HIS A 779 3.88 13.51 -18.00
CA HIS A 779 2.69 12.77 -18.40
C HIS A 779 1.79 12.43 -17.20
N VAL A 780 2.36 12.36 -15.98
CA VAL A 780 1.61 12.09 -14.74
C VAL A 780 0.88 13.37 -14.28
N ASP A 781 -0.44 13.31 -14.13
CA ASP A 781 -1.27 14.44 -13.74
C ASP A 781 -1.23 14.72 -12.23
N GLN A 782 -1.09 13.69 -11.38
CA GLN A 782 -0.71 13.81 -9.96
C GLN A 782 0.81 13.78 -9.82
N SER A 783 1.41 12.96 -8.96
CA SER A 783 2.85 12.91 -8.73
C SER A 783 3.41 11.48 -8.73
N ILE A 784 4.69 11.37 -8.41
CA ILE A 784 5.45 10.14 -8.31
C ILE A 784 6.18 10.08 -6.97
N SER A 785 6.15 8.93 -6.31
CA SER A 785 6.90 8.68 -5.07
C SER A 785 8.36 8.37 -5.40
N PHE A 786 9.15 9.39 -5.63
CA PHE A 786 10.56 9.26 -6.03
C PHE A 786 11.51 9.38 -4.84
N ASN A 787 12.31 8.34 -4.60
CA ASN A 787 13.31 8.31 -3.54
C ASN A 787 14.69 8.74 -4.06
N PHE A 788 15.42 9.50 -3.23
CA PHE A 788 16.87 9.66 -3.41
C PHE A 788 17.62 8.59 -2.65
N TYR A 789 18.63 8.01 -3.28
CA TYR A 789 19.55 7.07 -2.65
C TYR A 789 20.95 7.67 -2.68
N VAL A 790 21.44 8.10 -1.52
CA VAL A 790 22.70 8.82 -1.38
C VAL A 790 23.65 8.07 -0.46
N PRO A 791 24.96 8.09 -0.73
CA PRO A 791 25.92 7.57 0.23
C PRO A 791 25.92 8.45 1.48
N SER A 792 26.22 7.87 2.64
CA SER A 792 26.35 8.63 3.89
C SER A 792 27.47 9.68 3.86
N THR A 793 28.43 9.49 2.96
CA THR A 793 29.54 10.42 2.70
C THR A 793 29.22 11.51 1.68
N ILE A 794 27.96 11.67 1.26
CA ILE A 794 27.57 12.69 0.28
C ILE A 794 27.94 14.09 0.77
N ARG A 795 28.56 14.88 -0.12
CA ARG A 795 28.83 16.29 0.17
C ARG A 795 27.51 17.07 0.22
N ALA A 796 27.35 17.92 1.23
CA ALA A 796 26.15 18.75 1.37
C ALA A 796 25.86 19.61 0.12
N SER A 797 26.89 20.08 -0.59
CA SER A 797 26.72 20.79 -1.86
C SER A 797 26.09 19.92 -2.94
N THR A 798 26.49 18.64 -3.03
CA THR A 798 25.94 17.69 -4.00
C THR A 798 24.48 17.33 -3.69
N LEU A 799 24.14 17.16 -2.40
CA LEU A 799 22.76 16.94 -2.00
C LEU A 799 21.89 18.18 -2.31
N LEU A 800 22.39 19.38 -2.02
CA LEU A 800 21.74 20.63 -2.42
C LEU A 800 21.52 20.68 -3.94
N ASP A 801 22.57 20.41 -4.73
CA ASP A 801 22.48 20.42 -6.19
C ASP A 801 21.47 19.40 -6.71
N LEU A 802 21.33 18.24 -6.07
CA LEU A 802 20.33 17.23 -6.42
C LEU A 802 18.91 17.76 -6.23
N HIS A 803 18.61 18.41 -5.09
CA HIS A 803 17.31 19.05 -4.85
C HIS A 803 17.06 20.24 -5.78
N MET A 804 18.08 21.06 -6.06
CA MET A 804 17.96 22.16 -7.01
C MET A 804 17.68 21.63 -8.43
N THR A 805 18.28 20.51 -8.80
CA THR A 805 18.02 19.86 -10.09
C THR A 805 16.60 19.32 -10.16
N ALA A 806 16.11 18.64 -9.12
CA ALA A 806 14.72 18.16 -9.04
C ALA A 806 13.70 19.29 -9.26
N TRP A 807 13.92 20.45 -8.62
CA TRP A 807 13.08 21.63 -8.80
C TRP A 807 13.20 22.24 -10.21
N ARG A 808 14.42 22.38 -10.75
CA ARG A 808 14.63 22.95 -12.09
C ARG A 808 13.98 22.10 -13.18
N GLU A 809 14.07 20.78 -13.04
CA GLU A 809 13.47 19.77 -13.94
C GLU A 809 11.94 19.68 -13.82
N GLY A 810 11.33 20.35 -12.84
CA GLY A 810 9.86 20.41 -12.70
C GLY A 810 9.25 19.17 -12.06
N LEU A 811 9.99 18.50 -11.16
CA LEU A 811 9.36 17.51 -10.28
C LEU A 811 8.35 18.19 -9.36
N LYS A 812 7.24 17.48 -9.09
CA LYS A 812 6.17 17.98 -8.21
C LYS A 812 6.42 17.62 -6.75
N THR A 813 7.01 16.46 -6.49
CA THR A 813 7.40 16.00 -5.16
C THR A 813 8.71 15.19 -5.18
N THR A 814 9.36 15.09 -4.01
CA THR A 814 10.35 14.04 -3.73
C THR A 814 10.00 13.37 -2.41
N TYR A 815 10.22 12.06 -2.33
CA TYR A 815 9.87 11.25 -1.18
C TYR A 815 11.06 11.07 -0.21
N TYR A 816 11.52 9.85 0.06
CA TYR A 816 12.61 9.64 1.02
C TYR A 816 13.97 10.07 0.47
N VAL A 817 14.82 10.55 1.37
CA VAL A 817 16.28 10.54 1.17
C VAL A 817 16.85 9.37 1.96
N ARG A 818 17.33 8.33 1.27
CA ARG A 818 17.90 7.12 1.87
C ARG A 818 19.41 7.25 1.91
N SER A 819 19.97 7.11 3.11
CA SER A 819 21.42 7.07 3.37
C SER A 819 21.83 5.67 3.82
N ASN A 820 22.99 5.18 3.36
CA ASN A 820 23.51 3.85 3.67
C ASN A 820 23.85 3.60 5.16
N ASP A 821 23.91 4.64 5.99
CA ASP A 821 24.15 4.51 7.44
C ASP A 821 22.87 4.20 8.24
N ILE A 822 21.70 4.27 7.59
CA ILE A 822 20.43 3.95 8.24
C ILE A 822 20.25 2.44 8.18
N ASP A 823 20.47 1.79 9.33
CA ASP A 823 20.19 0.39 9.56
C ASP A 823 18.78 0.06 9.04
N ILE A 824 18.69 -0.84 8.06
CA ILE A 824 17.49 -1.10 7.24
C ILE A 824 16.28 -1.60 8.08
N SER A 825 16.49 -1.84 9.38
CA SER A 825 15.47 -2.21 10.36
C SER A 825 14.32 -1.20 10.52
N GLU A 826 14.50 0.09 10.18
CA GLU A 826 13.42 1.09 10.30
C GLU A 826 12.44 1.13 9.12
N CYS A 827 12.69 0.39 8.03
CA CYS A 827 11.87 0.47 6.80
C CYS A 827 10.78 -0.63 6.68
N GLU A 828 10.15 -1.03 7.79
CA GLU A 828 8.94 -1.87 7.74
C GLU A 828 7.64 -1.07 7.55
N TRP A 829 7.68 0.26 7.71
CA TRP A 829 6.47 1.09 7.73
C TRP A 829 5.81 1.30 6.35
N CYS A 830 6.59 1.25 5.27
CA CYS A 830 6.13 1.48 3.90
C CYS A 830 6.07 0.19 3.03
N SER A 831 6.52 -0.95 3.56
CA SER A 831 6.59 -2.24 2.84
C SER A 831 5.48 -3.22 3.21
N SER A 832 4.38 -2.75 3.81
CA SER A 832 3.19 -3.55 4.13
C SER A 832 1.94 -3.07 3.41
#